data_AF-R8B9J5-F1
#
_entry.id   AF-R8B9J5-F1
#
_cell.length_a   1.000
_cell.length_b   1.000
_cell.length_c   1.000
_cell.angle_alpha   90.00
_cell.angle_beta   90.00
_cell.angle_gamma   90.00
#
_symmetry.space_group_name_H-M   'P 1'
#
loop_
_entity.id
_entity.type
_entity.pdbx_description
1 polymer ?
#
loop_
_entity_poly.entity_id
_entity_poly.type
_entity_poly.pdbx_seq_one_letter_code
_entity_poly.pdbx_strand_id
1 'polypeptide(L)'
;MASGIGAFALDEGLIEAPKGISKVDIRVYNTNTDTQLIETVEVDEFGYFQPEGDYHIGGFSGSGSRIDVAFMDPAGSMTRKLFPSGKREERLAVMIAGKTTSIKVTLIDAANPFIFVDRATLPIGMRSLSPDSTEFIEAVENVRKAGAVRYGLATSEEEAGRVRGTPKIALLSPPPTESKLDIRVLAFSMGKPHPSLQLTGAVCLGAALSIPGTIASRLSIMREMTDEQPPSPPSSDEEAEQSEDDCSQGERMFLIGHSSGTIDVAVKTQFGSGDEVTVEYAKDCGFQDVNMRASRQNIEMGIPTPKEVFNYRVYVLALISSMGAVMFGYDLGFIGTAMELDSFQNDFGLENASTSRESAFKANVVSLLQVGCIVGSLAAGPVSDKWGRLVTLFLTAIFYNVGSAIQTGAHGSEGMMLAGRCVGGVGVGAASMIVPLYVAEASPPTIRGRLVGIYEIGVSMGTLIGFWINYGLQRNLPATSTQWIITFAVQLIPGGLLMIGVFLIPESPRWLAANKGREACLRVLQKLRGIPPDHPYLMEEAHGIFQQMEHEMTLSEGKSFKSSLKEMAKPGNRQRLLIGALMFIFMQMAGSNAINYYSPTIFKSIGLTGTNTGLFATGIYGAVRFVAIIIAMVFIVDRFGRTRTLMVGSGIMAIAMWYIGAYVKVAHPPSKGATHITAGGYAAVVMIYVYAVGCNIKYGTYFLFASSMTLAIPWVFFFVPETKNLSLEDMDELFGLEGIDHLYYDGKAGDDQEKGEIRQVEHPLTK
;
A
#
# COMPACT_ATOMS: atom_id res chain seq x y z
N MET A 1 1.10 15.34 -16.88
CA MET A 1 2.39 15.49 -16.17
C MET A 1 2.55 16.90 -15.65
N ALA A 2 2.58 17.95 -16.49
CA ALA A 2 2.56 19.32 -15.99
C ALA A 2 1.31 19.58 -15.14
N SER A 3 0.11 19.45 -15.75
CA SER A 3 -1.22 19.72 -15.16
C SER A 3 -1.57 19.07 -13.80
N GLY A 4 -0.73 18.23 -13.21
CA GLY A 4 -0.94 17.67 -11.88
C GLY A 4 -0.11 18.35 -10.79
N ILE A 5 0.86 19.21 -11.16
CA ILE A 5 1.81 19.82 -10.21
C ILE A 5 1.09 20.81 -9.30
N GLY A 6 0.20 21.64 -9.85
CA GLY A 6 -0.58 22.59 -9.07
C GLY A 6 -1.55 21.90 -8.12
N ALA A 7 -2.29 20.90 -8.62
CA ALA A 7 -3.20 20.10 -7.79
C ALA A 7 -2.46 19.40 -6.63
N PHE A 8 -1.32 18.76 -6.94
CA PHE A 8 -0.45 18.16 -5.94
C PHE A 8 0.07 19.16 -4.91
N ALA A 9 0.50 20.35 -5.35
CA ALA A 9 1.01 21.37 -4.45
C ALA A 9 -0.05 21.89 -3.46
N LEU A 10 -1.33 21.87 -3.84
CA LEU A 10 -2.45 22.16 -2.93
C LEU A 10 -2.71 21.01 -1.96
N ASP A 11 -2.76 19.78 -2.46
CA ASP A 11 -3.05 18.59 -1.64
C ASP A 11 -1.96 18.33 -0.59
N GLU A 12 -0.70 18.53 -0.95
CA GLU A 12 0.45 18.42 -0.04
C GLU A 12 0.64 19.66 0.86
N GLY A 13 -0.20 20.69 0.71
CA GLY A 13 -0.08 21.93 1.48
C GLY A 13 1.20 22.72 1.22
N LEU A 14 1.83 22.53 0.06
CA LEU A 14 2.96 23.36 -0.40
C LEU A 14 2.50 24.78 -0.73
N ILE A 15 1.23 24.92 -1.12
CA ILE A 15 0.56 26.19 -1.44
C ILE A 15 -0.80 26.19 -0.74
N GLU A 16 -1.15 27.30 -0.07
CA GLU A 16 -2.47 27.47 0.56
C GLU A 16 -3.36 28.35 -0.34
N ALA A 17 -4.54 27.84 -0.70
CA ALA A 17 -5.55 28.63 -1.40
C ALA A 17 -6.36 29.48 -0.40
N PRO A 18 -6.63 30.77 -0.70
CA PRO A 18 -7.55 31.59 0.08
C PRO A 18 -8.95 30.97 0.20
N LYS A 19 -9.52 30.96 1.41
CA LYS A 19 -10.86 30.41 1.64
C LYS A 19 -11.93 31.19 0.87
N GLY A 20 -12.86 30.47 0.24
CA GLY A 20 -14.00 31.04 -0.48
C GLY A 20 -13.76 31.39 -1.95
N ILE A 21 -12.63 31.00 -2.53
CA ILE A 21 -12.42 31.04 -3.99
C ILE A 21 -12.72 29.66 -4.58
N SER A 22 -13.17 29.61 -5.83
CA SER A 22 -13.49 28.35 -6.53
C SER A 22 -12.39 27.90 -7.49
N LYS A 23 -11.43 28.77 -7.79
CA LYS A 23 -10.28 28.51 -8.69
C LYS A 23 -9.05 29.20 -8.14
N VAL A 24 -7.89 28.57 -8.31
CA VAL A 24 -6.59 29.12 -7.92
C VAL A 24 -5.59 28.95 -9.06
N ASP A 25 -4.84 30.01 -9.33
CA ASP A 25 -3.76 30.01 -10.32
C ASP A 25 -2.42 29.72 -9.63
N ILE A 26 -1.75 28.65 -10.07
CA ILE A 26 -0.52 28.17 -9.48
C ILE A 26 0.61 28.31 -10.50
N ARG A 27 1.63 29.08 -10.15
CA ARG A 27 2.81 29.25 -10.99
C ARG A 27 3.79 28.10 -10.78
N VAL A 28 4.09 27.39 -11.86
CA VAL A 28 5.01 26.25 -11.87
C VAL A 28 6.24 26.62 -12.72
N TYR A 29 7.44 26.48 -12.16
CA TYR A 29 8.69 26.68 -12.91
C TYR A 29 9.20 25.34 -13.44
N ASN A 30 9.28 25.19 -14.76
CA ASN A 30 9.80 23.98 -15.39
C ASN A 30 11.31 24.09 -15.60
N THR A 31 12.07 23.36 -14.79
CA THR A 31 13.54 23.34 -14.83
C THR A 31 14.13 22.71 -16.09
N ASN A 32 13.37 21.92 -16.85
CA ASN A 32 13.85 21.34 -18.11
C ASN A 32 13.83 22.34 -19.27
N THR A 33 12.91 23.30 -19.23
CA THR A 33 12.70 24.27 -20.33
C THR A 33 13.04 25.70 -19.94
N ASP A 34 13.37 25.96 -18.67
CA ASP A 34 13.54 27.30 -18.09
C ASP A 34 12.32 28.22 -18.36
N THR A 35 11.13 27.65 -18.45
CA THR A 35 9.88 28.38 -18.68
C THR A 35 8.92 28.29 -17.51
N GLN A 36 8.05 29.29 -17.38
CA GLN A 36 6.99 29.31 -16.40
C GLN A 36 5.68 28.81 -17.01
N LEU A 37 4.95 28.04 -16.21
CA LEU A 37 3.62 27.54 -16.49
C LEU A 37 2.68 28.11 -15.43
N ILE A 38 1.42 28.32 -15.78
CA ILE A 38 0.37 28.66 -14.81
C ILE A 38 -0.69 27.57 -14.92
N GLU A 39 -0.99 26.93 -13.79
CA GLU A 39 -2.03 25.92 -13.68
C GLU A 39 -3.20 26.50 -12.91
N THR A 40 -4.35 26.63 -13.56
CA THR A 40 -5.60 27.03 -12.91
C THR A 40 -6.33 25.77 -12.48
N VAL A 41 -6.47 25.61 -11.17
CA VAL A 41 -7.02 24.42 -10.52
C VAL A 41 -8.33 24.78 -9.82
N GLU A 42 -9.34 23.92 -9.91
CA GLU A 42 -10.61 24.06 -9.18
C GLU A 42 -10.43 23.60 -7.73
N VAL A 43 -10.89 24.43 -6.79
CA VAL A 43 -10.76 24.19 -5.36
C VAL A 43 -12.11 24.25 -4.66
N ASP A 44 -12.24 23.48 -3.58
CA ASP A 44 -13.43 23.49 -2.74
C ASP A 44 -13.51 24.73 -1.84
N GLU A 45 -14.59 24.84 -1.08
CA GLU A 45 -14.84 25.94 -0.14
C GLU A 45 -13.78 26.05 0.99
N PHE A 46 -12.96 25.02 1.18
CA PHE A 46 -11.88 24.96 2.15
C PHE A 46 -10.49 25.24 1.54
N GLY A 47 -10.40 25.34 0.21
CA GLY A 47 -9.16 25.61 -0.52
C GLY A 47 -8.39 24.35 -0.95
N TYR A 48 -8.99 23.17 -0.86
CA TYR A 48 -8.38 21.91 -1.34
C TYR A 48 -8.70 21.66 -2.80
N PHE A 49 -7.85 20.92 -3.50
CA PHE A 49 -8.13 20.52 -4.88
C PHE A 49 -9.41 19.70 -4.95
N GLN A 50 -10.30 20.08 -5.87
CA GLN A 50 -11.52 19.34 -6.13
C GLN A 50 -11.29 18.43 -7.35
N PRO A 51 -11.16 17.09 -7.20
CA PRO A 51 -10.89 16.19 -8.34
C PRO A 51 -12.14 15.88 -9.16
N GLU A 52 -13.34 15.96 -8.55
CA GLU A 52 -14.61 15.68 -9.21
C GLU A 52 -15.10 16.88 -10.04
N GLY A 53 -15.49 16.61 -11.29
CA GLY A 53 -16.06 17.61 -12.19
C GLY A 53 -16.74 16.98 -13.41
N ASP A 54 -17.32 17.84 -14.25
CA ASP A 54 -18.06 17.46 -15.46
C ASP A 54 -17.23 17.62 -16.75
N TYR A 55 -15.94 17.96 -16.62
CA TYR A 55 -15.05 18.12 -17.76
C TYR A 55 -14.61 16.76 -18.32
N HIS A 56 -14.65 16.63 -19.64
CA HIS A 56 -14.33 15.38 -20.35
C HIS A 56 -13.18 15.61 -21.34
N ILE A 57 -12.24 14.67 -21.36
CA ILE A 57 -11.12 14.66 -22.31
C ILE A 57 -11.28 13.44 -23.22
N GLY A 58 -11.15 13.65 -24.53
CA GLY A 58 -11.24 12.58 -25.52
C GLY A 58 -10.21 11.48 -25.28
N GLY A 59 -10.68 10.22 -25.17
CA GLY A 59 -9.84 9.04 -24.91
C GLY A 59 -9.80 8.58 -23.45
N PHE A 60 -10.50 9.26 -22.54
CA PHE A 60 -10.64 8.85 -21.13
C PHE A 60 -12.07 8.38 -20.83
N SER A 61 -12.23 7.41 -19.92
CA SER A 61 -13.52 6.78 -19.61
C SER A 61 -14.36 7.53 -18.57
N GLY A 62 -13.85 8.59 -17.95
CA GLY A 62 -14.51 9.35 -16.88
C GLY A 62 -14.37 10.87 -17.04
N SER A 63 -15.11 11.61 -16.21
CA SER A 63 -15.02 13.07 -16.09
C SER A 63 -14.26 13.48 -14.84
N GLY A 64 -13.78 14.72 -14.83
CA GLY A 64 -13.03 15.27 -13.70
C GLY A 64 -13.13 16.79 -13.68
N SER A 65 -12.49 17.41 -12.69
CA SER A 65 -12.36 18.87 -12.67
C SER A 65 -11.45 19.36 -13.79
N ARG A 66 -11.74 20.56 -14.28
CA ARG A 66 -10.97 21.16 -15.37
C ARG A 66 -9.71 21.81 -14.81
N ILE A 67 -8.55 21.43 -15.36
CA ILE A 67 -7.27 22.08 -15.08
C ILE A 67 -6.81 22.79 -16.35
N ASP A 68 -6.78 24.12 -16.31
CA ASP A 68 -6.25 24.93 -17.40
C ASP A 68 -4.74 25.12 -17.20
N VAL A 69 -3.95 24.96 -18.25
CA VAL A 69 -2.49 25.11 -18.20
C VAL A 69 -2.03 26.12 -19.23
N ALA A 70 -1.49 27.24 -18.76
CA ALA A 70 -0.92 28.28 -19.59
C ALA A 70 0.61 28.18 -19.64
N PHE A 71 1.18 28.39 -20.82
CA PHE A 71 2.62 28.42 -21.04
C PHE A 71 3.06 29.87 -21.28
N MET A 72 3.94 30.37 -20.41
CA MET A 72 4.50 31.72 -20.53
C MET A 72 5.74 31.67 -21.42
N ASP A 73 5.80 32.54 -22.43
CA ASP A 73 6.91 32.67 -23.38
C ASP A 73 7.49 31.34 -23.89
N PRO A 74 6.65 30.46 -24.50
CA PRO A 74 7.06 29.11 -24.85
C PRO A 74 8.08 29.07 -26.01
N ALA A 75 8.32 30.18 -26.72
CA ALA A 75 9.16 30.20 -27.92
C ALA A 75 10.63 29.88 -27.63
N GLY A 76 11.24 29.02 -28.45
CA GLY A 76 12.65 28.65 -28.35
C GLY A 76 13.01 27.87 -27.09
N SER A 77 12.08 27.07 -26.56
CA SER A 77 12.22 26.35 -25.28
C SER A 77 13.50 25.52 -25.14
N MET A 78 14.00 24.92 -26.23
CA MET A 78 15.24 24.14 -26.24
C MET A 78 16.33 24.74 -27.13
N THR A 79 15.94 25.38 -28.23
CA THR A 79 16.84 25.88 -29.27
C THR A 79 17.09 27.38 -29.19
N ARG A 80 16.43 28.08 -28.26
CA ARG A 80 16.42 29.54 -28.09
C ARG A 80 15.87 30.32 -29.29
N LYS A 81 15.35 29.64 -30.32
CA LYS A 81 14.75 30.24 -31.51
C LYS A 81 13.42 29.58 -31.82
N LEU A 82 12.41 30.36 -32.17
CA LEU A 82 11.10 29.80 -32.57
C LEU A 82 11.20 28.95 -33.84
N PHE A 83 11.97 29.39 -34.83
CA PHE A 83 12.27 28.65 -36.07
C PHE A 83 13.79 28.40 -36.16
N PRO A 84 14.29 27.26 -35.67
CA PRO A 84 15.74 26.99 -35.60
C PRO A 84 16.44 27.01 -36.96
N SER A 85 15.74 26.63 -38.03
CA SER A 85 16.26 26.69 -39.40
C SER A 85 16.15 28.06 -40.06
N GLY A 86 15.49 29.03 -39.40
CA GLY A 86 15.18 30.35 -39.93
C GLY A 86 14.06 30.39 -40.97
N LYS A 87 13.39 29.25 -41.24
CA LYS A 87 12.33 29.14 -42.25
C LYS A 87 11.02 28.67 -41.62
N ARG A 88 9.90 29.26 -42.04
CA ARG A 88 8.54 28.86 -41.59
C ARG A 88 8.02 27.61 -42.31
N GLU A 89 8.45 27.38 -43.55
CA GLU A 89 8.27 26.14 -44.33
C GLU A 89 9.57 25.81 -45.06
N GLU A 90 10.01 24.55 -45.03
CA GLU A 90 11.15 24.08 -45.84
C GLU A 90 10.94 22.65 -46.36
N ARG A 91 11.82 22.21 -47.26
CA ARG A 91 11.81 20.84 -47.80
C ARG A 91 13.00 20.05 -47.27
N LEU A 92 12.73 18.89 -46.68
CA LEU A 92 13.75 17.91 -46.30
C LEU A 92 13.84 16.81 -47.36
N ALA A 93 15.05 16.44 -47.74
CA ALA A 93 15.32 15.26 -48.57
C ALA A 93 15.53 14.06 -47.66
N VAL A 94 14.65 13.06 -47.75
CA VAL A 94 14.62 11.91 -46.83
C VAL A 94 14.59 10.61 -47.63
N MET A 95 15.35 9.61 -47.20
CA MET A 95 15.30 8.28 -47.77
C MET A 95 14.06 7.52 -47.27
N ILE A 96 13.14 7.22 -48.17
CA ILE A 96 11.93 6.45 -47.90
C ILE A 96 11.83 5.32 -48.93
N ALA A 97 11.73 4.07 -48.46
CA ALA A 97 11.63 2.88 -49.31
C ALA A 97 12.69 2.84 -50.45
N GLY A 98 13.93 3.22 -50.13
CA GLY A 98 15.05 3.24 -51.08
C GLY A 98 15.06 4.40 -52.08
N LYS A 99 14.15 5.37 -51.99
CA LYS A 99 14.12 6.57 -52.83
C LYS A 99 14.24 7.84 -52.01
N THR A 100 15.09 8.78 -52.45
CA THR A 100 15.15 10.12 -51.87
C THR A 100 13.87 10.89 -52.23
N THR A 101 13.07 11.21 -51.23
CA THR A 101 11.80 11.93 -51.37
C THR A 101 11.90 13.30 -50.72
N SER A 102 11.39 14.34 -51.39
CA SER A 102 11.34 15.70 -50.86
C SER A 102 10.01 15.93 -50.12
N ILE A 103 10.08 16.20 -48.83
CA ILE A 103 8.93 16.33 -47.93
C ILE A 103 8.88 17.75 -47.37
N LYS A 104 7.70 18.35 -47.34
CA LYS A 104 7.51 19.68 -46.74
C LYS A 104 7.37 19.59 -45.23
N VAL A 105 8.16 20.39 -44.51
CA VAL A 105 8.14 20.45 -43.05
C VAL A 105 8.16 21.88 -42.52
N THR A 106 7.63 22.08 -41.32
CA THR A 106 7.86 23.25 -40.47
C THR A 106 8.62 22.77 -39.23
N LEU A 107 9.80 23.34 -38.99
CA LEU A 107 10.61 23.10 -37.80
C LEU A 107 10.38 24.24 -36.81
N ILE A 108 9.61 23.98 -35.76
CA ILE A 108 9.19 24.99 -34.78
C ILE A 108 9.41 24.51 -33.34
N ASP A 109 10.03 25.37 -32.53
CA ASP A 109 10.26 25.13 -31.11
C ASP A 109 9.45 26.13 -30.29
N ALA A 110 8.28 25.69 -29.82
CA ALA A 110 7.46 26.40 -28.85
C ALA A 110 6.98 25.39 -27.80
N ALA A 111 7.38 25.57 -26.54
CA ALA A 111 7.23 24.67 -25.40
C ALA A 111 7.95 23.31 -25.53
N ASN A 112 8.07 22.78 -26.75
CA ASN A 112 8.86 21.61 -27.10
C ASN A 112 9.13 21.61 -28.62
N PRO A 113 10.30 21.18 -29.10
CA PRO A 113 10.62 21.12 -30.53
C PRO A 113 9.78 20.08 -31.27
N PHE A 114 9.09 20.52 -32.34
CA PHE A 114 8.28 19.69 -33.23
C PHE A 114 8.67 19.85 -34.70
N ILE A 115 8.57 18.74 -35.43
CA ILE A 115 8.61 18.67 -36.89
C ILE A 115 7.17 18.45 -37.35
N PHE A 116 6.55 19.49 -37.90
CA PHE A 116 5.24 19.37 -38.51
C PHE A 116 5.40 19.05 -40.00
N VAL A 117 4.82 17.95 -40.44
CA VAL A 117 4.94 17.44 -41.81
C VAL A 117 3.61 17.54 -42.53
N ASP A 118 3.62 18.05 -43.77
CA ASP A 118 2.43 18.00 -44.63
C ASP A 118 2.20 16.56 -45.11
N ARG A 119 1.14 15.89 -44.63
CA ARG A 119 0.81 14.50 -45.01
C ARG A 119 0.64 14.35 -46.52
N ALA A 120 0.20 15.41 -47.22
CA ALA A 120 0.02 15.41 -48.66
C ALA A 120 1.34 15.45 -49.46
N THR A 121 2.50 15.43 -48.80
CA THR A 121 3.82 15.32 -49.44
C THR A 121 4.47 13.94 -49.27
N LEU A 122 3.88 13.04 -48.48
CA LEU A 122 4.35 11.65 -48.35
C LEU A 122 4.03 10.83 -49.62
N PRO A 123 4.83 9.80 -49.98
CA PRO A 123 4.53 8.93 -51.13
C PRO A 123 3.14 8.29 -51.06
N ILE A 124 2.46 8.14 -52.21
CA ILE A 124 1.06 7.65 -52.26
C ILE A 124 0.92 6.28 -51.58
N GLY A 125 1.80 5.33 -51.90
CA GLY A 125 1.77 3.99 -51.29
C GLY A 125 1.99 3.96 -49.77
N MET A 126 2.53 5.05 -49.20
CA MET A 126 2.71 5.20 -47.75
C MET A 126 1.45 5.74 -47.07
N ARG A 127 0.67 6.59 -47.75
CA ARG A 127 -0.55 7.19 -47.18
C ARG A 127 -1.65 6.17 -46.91
N SER A 128 -1.63 5.06 -47.67
CA SER A 128 -2.54 3.93 -47.55
C SER A 128 -2.12 2.89 -46.51
N LEU A 129 -0.91 2.98 -45.95
CA LEU A 129 -0.46 2.08 -44.90
C LEU A 129 -1.11 2.44 -43.55
N SER A 130 -1.33 1.42 -42.72
CA SER A 130 -1.72 1.63 -41.33
C SER A 130 -0.62 2.42 -40.60
N PRO A 131 -0.96 3.43 -39.77
CA PRO A 131 0.01 4.16 -38.96
C PRO A 131 0.91 3.29 -38.09
N ASP A 132 0.44 2.10 -37.70
CA ASP A 132 1.18 1.16 -36.85
C ASP A 132 2.09 0.20 -37.63
N SER A 133 2.14 0.28 -38.97
CA SER A 133 3.00 -0.60 -39.76
C SER A 133 4.48 -0.25 -39.60
N THR A 134 5.33 -1.28 -39.56
CA THR A 134 6.79 -1.11 -39.42
C THR A 134 7.37 -0.20 -40.51
N GLU A 135 6.87 -0.33 -41.74
CA GLU A 135 7.30 0.45 -42.90
C GLU A 135 6.93 1.94 -42.76
N PHE A 136 5.76 2.24 -42.20
CA PHE A 136 5.31 3.60 -41.96
C PHE A 136 6.10 4.25 -40.83
N ILE A 137 6.33 3.51 -39.74
CA ILE A 137 7.11 3.96 -38.59
C ILE A 137 8.55 4.26 -38.99
N GLU A 138 9.20 3.39 -39.78
CA GLU A 138 10.58 3.59 -40.23
C GLU A 138 10.73 4.86 -41.08
N ALA A 139 9.76 5.14 -41.95
CA ALA A 139 9.80 6.33 -42.78
C ALA A 139 9.59 7.61 -41.99
N VAL A 140 8.64 7.63 -41.06
CA VAL A 140 8.43 8.77 -40.15
C VAL A 140 9.67 9.01 -39.30
N GLU A 141 10.33 7.94 -38.84
CA GLU A 141 11.59 8.02 -38.10
C GLU A 141 12.74 8.59 -38.96
N ASN A 142 12.81 8.25 -40.24
CA ASN A 142 13.79 8.86 -41.15
C ASN A 142 13.55 10.37 -41.31
N VAL A 143 12.29 10.81 -41.39
CA VAL A 143 11.97 12.25 -41.42
C VAL A 143 12.38 12.93 -40.11
N ARG A 144 12.14 12.29 -38.97
CA ARG A 144 12.54 12.80 -37.66
C ARG A 144 14.05 12.96 -37.54
N LYS A 145 14.84 11.96 -37.97
CA LYS A 145 16.31 12.02 -37.94
C LYS A 145 16.86 13.15 -38.82
N ALA A 146 16.37 13.28 -40.05
CA ALA A 146 16.77 14.36 -40.95
C ALA A 146 16.39 15.74 -40.37
N GLY A 147 15.20 15.85 -39.78
CA GLY A 147 14.77 17.06 -39.10
C GLY A 147 15.60 17.38 -37.85
N ALA A 148 16.02 16.38 -37.06
CA ALA A 148 16.86 16.55 -35.88
C ALA A 148 18.23 17.17 -36.21
N VAL A 149 18.85 16.69 -37.30
CA VAL A 149 20.10 17.27 -37.82
C VAL A 149 19.86 18.71 -38.26
N ARG A 150 18.77 18.97 -38.97
CA ARG A 150 18.41 20.33 -39.42
C ARG A 150 18.09 21.28 -38.26
N TYR A 151 17.55 20.74 -37.17
CA TYR A 151 17.29 21.43 -35.90
C TYR A 151 18.56 21.86 -35.17
N GLY A 152 19.72 21.27 -35.50
CA GLY A 152 20.97 21.44 -34.76
C GLY A 152 21.03 20.63 -33.45
N LEU A 153 20.12 19.66 -33.27
CA LEU A 153 20.06 18.80 -32.08
C LEU A 153 20.93 17.53 -32.20
N ALA A 154 21.40 17.21 -33.40
CA ALA A 154 22.31 16.10 -33.68
C ALA A 154 23.27 16.47 -34.82
N THR A 155 24.48 15.92 -34.83
CA THR A 155 25.47 16.16 -35.89
C THR A 155 25.28 15.25 -37.10
N SER A 156 24.63 14.10 -36.93
CA SER A 156 24.36 13.12 -37.98
C SER A 156 23.02 12.40 -37.78
N GLU A 157 22.47 11.81 -38.85
CA GLU A 157 21.24 11.02 -38.75
C GLU A 157 21.41 9.76 -37.90
N GLU A 158 22.61 9.16 -37.87
CA GLU A 158 22.91 8.02 -37.01
C GLU A 158 22.86 8.39 -35.53
N GLU A 159 23.42 9.55 -35.16
CA GLU A 159 23.34 10.09 -33.80
C GLU A 159 21.89 10.41 -33.42
N ALA A 160 21.15 11.05 -34.31
CA ALA A 160 19.73 11.32 -34.12
C ALA A 160 18.91 10.04 -33.88
N GLY A 161 19.28 8.92 -34.53
CA GLY A 161 18.62 7.63 -34.35
C GLY A 161 18.83 6.96 -32.99
N ARG A 162 19.88 7.35 -32.24
CA ARG A 162 20.15 6.86 -30.88
C ARG A 162 19.26 7.55 -29.84
N VAL A 163 18.79 8.76 -30.12
CA VAL A 163 17.97 9.57 -29.23
C VAL A 163 16.56 9.77 -29.81
N ARG A 164 15.59 9.02 -29.29
CA ARG A 164 14.18 9.06 -29.77
C ARG A 164 13.32 10.17 -29.16
N GLY A 165 13.86 10.95 -28.22
CA GLY A 165 13.09 11.91 -27.41
C GLY A 165 12.79 13.24 -28.09
N THR A 166 13.70 13.77 -28.91
CA THR A 166 13.61 15.12 -29.50
C THR A 166 14.33 15.19 -30.86
N PRO A 167 13.84 15.97 -31.83
CA PRO A 167 12.53 16.65 -31.85
C PRO A 167 11.39 15.65 -32.03
N LYS A 168 10.17 16.01 -31.59
CA LYS A 168 8.96 15.22 -31.86
C LYS A 168 8.48 15.45 -33.29
N ILE A 169 7.66 14.54 -33.82
CA ILE A 169 7.14 14.63 -35.19
C ILE A 169 5.63 14.42 -35.20
N ALA A 170 4.93 15.19 -36.04
CA ALA A 170 3.51 15.06 -36.25
C ALA A 170 3.14 15.31 -37.72
N LEU A 171 2.24 14.50 -38.25
CA LEU A 171 1.70 14.64 -39.60
C LEU A 171 0.42 15.47 -39.54
N LEU A 172 0.36 16.53 -40.33
CA LEU A 172 -0.78 17.44 -40.41
C LEU A 172 -1.63 17.15 -41.64
N SER A 173 -2.94 17.33 -41.52
CA SER A 173 -3.91 17.17 -42.60
C SER A 173 -5.02 18.22 -42.49
N PRO A 174 -5.60 18.63 -43.62
CA PRO A 174 -6.70 19.59 -43.61
C PRO A 174 -7.90 19.02 -42.84
N PRO A 175 -8.72 19.88 -42.23
CA PRO A 175 -9.96 19.47 -41.60
C PRO A 175 -10.97 18.94 -42.64
N PRO A 176 -11.84 18.00 -42.26
CA PRO A 176 -12.94 17.55 -43.10
C PRO A 176 -13.91 18.70 -43.45
N THR A 177 -14.58 18.61 -44.60
CA THR A 177 -15.48 19.65 -45.13
C THR A 177 -16.59 20.06 -44.15
N GLU A 178 -17.15 19.10 -43.40
CA GLU A 178 -18.26 19.33 -42.45
C GLU A 178 -17.82 19.46 -40.98
N SER A 179 -16.52 19.64 -40.73
CA SER A 179 -15.98 19.67 -39.36
C SER A 179 -15.73 21.08 -38.84
N LYS A 180 -15.98 21.29 -37.54
CA LYS A 180 -15.56 22.50 -36.79
C LYS A 180 -14.06 22.53 -36.49
N LEU A 181 -13.31 21.48 -36.83
CA LEU A 181 -11.87 21.40 -36.62
C LEU A 181 -11.12 22.42 -37.48
N ASP A 182 -10.06 23.00 -36.92
CA ASP A 182 -9.12 23.85 -37.65
C ASP A 182 -8.03 23.01 -38.33
N ILE A 183 -7.62 21.90 -37.71
CA ILE A 183 -6.59 21.01 -38.28
C ILE A 183 -6.70 19.60 -37.72
N ARG A 184 -6.29 18.59 -38.49
CA ARG A 184 -6.11 17.21 -38.01
C ARG A 184 -4.64 16.88 -37.86
N VAL A 185 -4.32 16.15 -36.78
CA VAL A 185 -2.95 15.77 -36.43
C VAL A 185 -2.85 14.28 -36.13
N LEU A 186 -1.80 13.65 -36.65
CA LEU A 186 -1.31 12.34 -36.23
C LEU A 186 0.07 12.52 -35.60
N ALA A 187 0.13 12.46 -34.27
CA ALA A 187 1.35 12.67 -33.51
C ALA A 187 2.11 11.37 -33.27
N PHE A 188 3.43 11.47 -33.12
CA PHE A 188 4.29 10.34 -32.75
C PHE A 188 5.05 10.64 -31.47
N SER A 189 5.24 9.60 -30.65
CA SER A 189 6.03 9.64 -29.44
C SER A 189 6.89 8.39 -29.34
N MET A 190 8.17 8.54 -29.02
CA MET A 190 9.13 7.43 -28.89
C MET A 190 9.17 6.49 -30.12
N GLY A 191 8.90 7.03 -31.31
CA GLY A 191 8.88 6.29 -32.58
C GLY A 191 7.62 5.45 -32.80
N LYS A 192 6.52 5.72 -32.11
CA LYS A 192 5.21 5.08 -32.34
C LYS A 192 4.10 6.12 -32.49
N PRO A 193 3.02 5.81 -33.23
CA PRO A 193 1.82 6.65 -33.25
C PRO A 193 1.30 6.86 -31.82
N HIS A 194 0.97 8.10 -31.49
CA HIS A 194 0.41 8.46 -30.20
C HIS A 194 -1.09 8.76 -30.36
N PRO A 195 -1.98 8.17 -29.53
CA PRO A 195 -3.43 8.32 -29.68
C PRO A 195 -3.93 9.76 -29.40
N SER A 196 -3.10 10.58 -28.77
CA SER A 196 -3.38 11.98 -28.44
C SER A 196 -2.23 12.91 -28.81
N LEU A 197 -2.47 14.21 -28.89
CA LEU A 197 -1.41 15.22 -28.98
C LEU A 197 -1.00 15.63 -27.57
N GLN A 198 0.30 15.62 -27.25
CA GLN A 198 0.73 16.10 -25.93
C GLN A 198 0.49 17.61 -25.78
N LEU A 199 0.22 18.08 -24.57
CA LEU A 199 -0.08 19.48 -24.27
C LEU A 199 0.97 20.46 -24.86
N THR A 200 2.26 20.16 -24.70
CA THR A 200 3.35 20.96 -25.30
C THR A 200 3.33 20.95 -26.84
N GLY A 201 2.89 19.84 -27.45
CA GLY A 201 2.68 19.76 -28.90
C GLY A 201 1.46 20.54 -29.37
N ALA A 202 0.41 20.62 -28.55
CA ALA A 202 -0.78 21.43 -28.81
C ALA A 202 -0.46 22.92 -28.80
N VAL A 203 0.33 23.38 -27.82
CA VAL A 203 0.88 24.76 -27.79
C VAL A 203 1.73 25.05 -29.01
N CYS A 204 2.64 24.13 -29.35
CA CYS A 204 3.52 24.28 -30.51
C CYS A 204 2.74 24.34 -31.83
N LEU A 205 1.71 23.51 -31.99
CA LEU A 205 0.83 23.51 -33.16
C LEU A 205 -0.04 24.76 -33.21
N GLY A 206 -0.56 25.23 -32.09
CA GLY A 206 -1.28 26.50 -31.99
C GLY A 206 -0.42 27.70 -32.40
N ALA A 207 0.84 27.74 -31.96
CA ALA A 207 1.80 28.75 -32.40
C ALA A 207 2.01 28.68 -33.92
N ALA A 208 2.19 27.47 -34.48
CA ALA A 208 2.31 27.31 -35.92
C ALA A 208 1.05 27.77 -36.68
N LEU A 209 -0.15 27.45 -36.20
CA LEU A 209 -1.43 27.89 -36.80
C LEU A 209 -1.56 29.42 -36.85
N SER A 210 -1.06 30.10 -35.81
CA SER A 210 -1.15 31.55 -35.67
C SER A 210 -0.13 32.33 -36.50
N ILE A 211 0.89 31.67 -37.05
CA ILE A 211 1.99 32.31 -37.79
C ILE A 211 1.81 32.05 -39.30
N PRO A 212 1.57 33.10 -40.11
CA PRO A 212 1.49 32.97 -41.56
C PRO A 212 2.77 32.39 -42.17
N GLY A 213 2.60 31.51 -43.16
CA GLY A 213 3.71 30.87 -43.87
C GLY A 213 4.20 29.54 -43.28
N THR A 214 3.58 29.05 -42.20
CA THR A 214 3.78 27.67 -41.73
C THR A 214 2.85 26.70 -42.46
N ILE A 215 3.18 25.40 -42.42
CA ILE A 215 2.32 24.34 -42.96
C ILE A 215 0.97 24.31 -42.24
N ALA A 216 0.96 24.48 -40.92
CA ALA A 216 -0.27 24.43 -40.13
C ALA A 216 -1.24 25.56 -40.52
N SER A 217 -0.74 26.80 -40.58
CA SER A 217 -1.54 27.97 -41.01
C SER A 217 -2.13 27.76 -42.41
N ARG A 218 -1.32 27.28 -43.37
CA ARG A 218 -1.79 26.99 -44.73
C ARG A 218 -2.86 25.89 -44.78
N LEU A 219 -2.65 24.78 -44.06
CA LEU A 219 -3.58 23.64 -44.07
C LEU A 219 -4.90 23.96 -43.36
N SER A 220 -4.91 24.88 -42.40
CA SER A 220 -6.13 25.26 -41.68
C SER A 220 -7.16 25.98 -42.55
N ILE A 221 -6.72 26.62 -43.64
CA ILE A 221 -7.59 27.33 -44.59
C ILE A 221 -8.06 26.37 -45.72
N MET A 222 -7.42 25.21 -45.87
CA MET A 222 -7.78 24.20 -46.85
C MET A 222 -8.86 23.26 -46.30
N ARG A 223 -9.82 22.83 -47.14
CA ARG A 223 -10.79 21.77 -46.81
C ARG A 223 -10.44 20.50 -47.56
N GLU A 224 -10.57 19.35 -46.89
CA GLU A 224 -10.33 18.05 -47.51
C GLU A 224 -11.42 17.75 -48.56
N MET A 225 -11.06 17.71 -49.85
CA MET A 225 -11.99 17.27 -50.91
C MET A 225 -12.19 15.76 -50.82
N THR A 226 -13.43 15.32 -50.67
CA THR A 226 -13.82 13.91 -50.83
C THR A 226 -13.66 13.49 -52.29
N ASP A 227 -13.02 12.35 -52.51
CA ASP A 227 -12.73 11.73 -53.82
C ASP A 227 -14.02 11.31 -54.56
N GLU A 228 -14.81 12.27 -55.07
CA GLU A 228 -15.94 12.00 -55.98
C GLU A 228 -16.38 13.27 -56.74
N GLN A 229 -15.54 13.78 -57.65
CA GLN A 229 -15.92 14.42 -58.94
C GLN A 229 -14.69 15.10 -59.59
N PRO A 230 -14.44 14.93 -60.91
CA PRO A 230 -13.38 15.67 -61.58
C PRO A 230 -13.73 17.16 -61.72
N PRO A 231 -12.75 18.07 -61.58
CA PRO A 231 -13.00 19.50 -61.71
C PRO A 231 -13.39 19.86 -63.14
N SER A 232 -14.41 20.70 -63.27
CA SER A 232 -14.67 21.45 -64.50
C SER A 232 -13.53 22.46 -64.70
N PRO A 233 -13.12 22.77 -65.95
CA PRO A 233 -11.99 23.68 -66.20
C PRO A 233 -12.32 25.08 -65.66
N PRO A 234 -11.31 25.83 -65.17
CA PRO A 234 -11.53 27.13 -64.56
C PRO A 234 -12.03 28.13 -65.61
N SER A 235 -13.14 28.84 -65.34
CA SER A 235 -13.40 30.12 -66.01
C SER A 235 -12.27 31.06 -65.68
N SER A 236 -11.75 31.70 -66.72
CA SER A 236 -10.92 32.89 -66.60
C SER A 236 -11.64 33.95 -65.77
N ASP A 237 -10.86 34.71 -65.01
CA ASP A 237 -11.25 35.88 -64.22
C ASP A 237 -11.69 35.55 -62.80
N GLU A 238 -10.72 35.38 -61.91
CA GLU A 238 -10.76 35.85 -60.51
C GLU A 238 -9.35 35.75 -59.92
N GLU A 239 -8.50 36.72 -60.30
CA GLU A 239 -7.35 37.12 -59.50
C GLU A 239 -7.90 37.68 -58.17
N ALA A 240 -7.99 36.83 -57.14
CA ALA A 240 -8.29 37.28 -55.80
C ALA A 240 -7.02 37.90 -55.18
N GLU A 241 -7.02 39.23 -55.17
CA GLU A 241 -6.10 40.13 -54.49
C GLU A 241 -5.72 39.59 -53.10
N GLN A 242 -4.41 39.43 -52.86
CA GLN A 242 -3.85 39.25 -51.53
C GLN A 242 -4.01 40.56 -50.76
N SER A 243 -5.00 40.64 -49.88
CA SER A 243 -5.03 41.66 -48.83
C SER A 243 -3.93 41.34 -47.81
N GLU A 244 -2.82 42.08 -47.86
CA GLU A 244 -1.71 42.03 -46.89
C GLU A 244 -2.04 42.61 -45.50
N ASP A 245 -3.29 42.99 -45.23
CA ASP A 245 -3.69 43.61 -43.95
C ASP A 245 -4.73 42.76 -43.20
N ASP A 246 -4.28 41.79 -42.41
CA ASP A 246 -4.98 41.41 -41.16
C ASP A 246 -4.03 40.73 -40.14
N CYS A 247 -2.94 41.41 -39.79
CA CYS A 247 -2.19 41.11 -38.57
C CYS A 247 -2.94 41.67 -37.36
N SER A 248 -4.12 41.14 -37.08
CA SER A 248 -4.88 41.49 -35.87
C SER A 248 -4.13 41.00 -34.63
N GLN A 249 -3.54 41.90 -33.84
CA GLN A 249 -3.12 41.58 -32.47
C GLN A 249 -4.35 41.08 -31.70
N GLY A 250 -4.36 39.80 -31.29
CA GLY A 250 -5.53 39.23 -30.63
C GLY A 250 -5.36 37.76 -30.24
N GLU A 251 -6.07 37.36 -29.19
CA GLU A 251 -6.21 35.97 -28.76
C GLU A 251 -7.07 35.19 -29.78
N ARG A 252 -6.58 34.05 -30.25
CA ARG A 252 -7.32 33.15 -31.15
C ARG A 252 -7.43 31.76 -30.52
N MET A 253 -8.59 31.14 -30.66
CA MET A 253 -8.87 29.79 -30.18
C MET A 253 -8.91 28.83 -31.37
N PHE A 254 -8.18 27.72 -31.26
CA PHE A 254 -8.10 26.66 -32.27
C PHE A 254 -8.57 25.33 -31.71
N LEU A 255 -9.34 24.60 -32.51
CA LEU A 255 -9.82 23.25 -32.23
C LEU A 255 -9.01 22.23 -33.05
N ILE A 256 -8.11 21.51 -32.38
CA ILE A 256 -7.22 20.52 -33.00
C ILE A 256 -7.82 19.12 -32.87
N GLY A 257 -7.94 18.39 -33.97
CA GLY A 257 -8.45 17.02 -33.98
C GLY A 257 -7.32 15.97 -34.01
N HIS A 258 -7.35 15.01 -33.10
CA HIS A 258 -6.43 13.86 -33.05
C HIS A 258 -7.22 12.54 -33.00
N SER A 259 -6.55 11.39 -33.01
CA SER A 259 -7.21 10.08 -33.15
C SER A 259 -8.12 9.67 -31.99
N SER A 260 -7.98 10.28 -30.80
CA SER A 260 -8.81 10.00 -29.62
C SER A 260 -9.82 11.08 -29.28
N GLY A 261 -9.88 12.18 -30.04
CA GLY A 261 -10.78 13.30 -29.76
C GLY A 261 -10.27 14.64 -30.25
N THR A 262 -10.63 15.70 -29.52
CA THR A 262 -10.28 17.09 -29.84
C THR A 262 -9.62 17.77 -28.65
N ILE A 263 -8.79 18.78 -28.94
CA ILE A 263 -8.17 19.64 -27.94
C ILE A 263 -8.32 21.11 -28.35
N ASP A 264 -8.81 21.92 -27.41
CA ASP A 264 -8.91 23.37 -27.56
C ASP A 264 -7.59 24.03 -27.16
N VAL A 265 -7.08 24.93 -27.99
CA VAL A 265 -5.84 25.68 -27.72
C VAL A 265 -6.07 27.16 -28.00
N ALA A 266 -5.91 28.00 -26.99
CA ALA A 266 -5.88 29.44 -27.14
C ALA A 266 -4.43 29.93 -27.31
N VAL A 267 -4.20 30.82 -28.27
CA VAL A 267 -2.90 31.40 -28.59
C VAL A 267 -3.05 32.91 -28.76
N LYS A 268 -2.23 33.68 -28.05
CA LYS A 268 -2.07 35.12 -28.28
C LYS A 268 -0.70 35.35 -28.88
N THR A 269 -0.64 36.03 -30.00
CA THR A 269 0.63 36.41 -30.65
C THR A 269 0.87 37.90 -30.47
N GLN A 270 2.08 38.27 -30.07
CA GLN A 270 2.59 39.63 -30.20
C GLN A 270 3.69 39.64 -31.27
N PHE A 271 3.60 40.54 -32.24
CA PHE A 271 4.63 40.75 -33.24
C PHE A 271 5.46 41.98 -32.86
N GLY A 272 6.72 41.79 -32.49
CA GLY A 272 7.67 42.88 -32.25
C GLY A 272 8.16 43.52 -33.56
N SER A 273 8.90 44.64 -33.48
CA SER A 273 9.51 45.34 -34.63
C SER A 273 10.75 44.64 -35.23
N GLY A 274 10.76 43.31 -35.16
CA GLY A 274 11.73 42.35 -35.68
C GLY A 274 11.08 40.96 -35.54
N ASP A 275 11.55 39.94 -36.26
CA ASP A 275 10.94 38.59 -36.37
C ASP A 275 10.74 37.79 -35.03
N GLU A 276 10.73 38.44 -33.87
CA GLU A 276 10.31 37.89 -32.58
C GLU A 276 8.78 37.80 -32.48
N VAL A 277 8.28 36.57 -32.47
CA VAL A 277 6.90 36.23 -32.11
C VAL A 277 6.92 35.75 -30.66
N THR A 278 6.40 36.55 -29.74
CA THR A 278 6.13 36.12 -28.36
C THR A 278 4.72 35.54 -28.30
N VAL A 279 4.61 34.34 -27.73
CA VAL A 279 3.34 33.67 -27.45
C VAL A 279 3.09 33.83 -25.96
N GLU A 280 2.13 34.65 -25.57
CA GLU A 280 1.74 34.80 -24.17
C GLU A 280 0.35 34.18 -23.98
N TYR A 281 0.06 33.62 -22.81
CA TYR A 281 -1.31 33.59 -22.33
C TYR A 281 -1.35 34.25 -20.96
N ALA A 282 -2.14 35.31 -20.84
CA ALA A 282 -2.40 35.98 -19.57
C ALA A 282 -3.92 36.11 -19.41
N LYS A 283 -4.43 35.65 -18.28
CA LYS A 283 -5.55 36.32 -17.63
C LYS A 283 -4.96 37.09 -16.46
N ASP A 284 -4.87 38.40 -16.62
CA ASP A 284 -4.49 39.33 -15.55
C ASP A 284 -5.50 39.20 -14.41
N CYS A 285 -5.07 38.61 -13.30
CA CYS A 285 -5.75 38.69 -12.01
C CYS A 285 -4.72 39.22 -11.03
N GLY A 286 -5.00 40.38 -10.41
CA GLY A 286 -4.10 41.05 -9.48
C GLY A 286 -3.51 40.07 -8.46
N PHE A 287 -2.23 39.77 -8.62
CA PHE A 287 -1.52 38.81 -7.80
C PHE A 287 -1.38 39.34 -6.38
N GLN A 288 -1.84 38.57 -5.40
CA GLN A 288 -1.27 38.64 -4.06
C GLN A 288 -0.10 37.65 -4.04
N ASP A 289 1.12 38.18 -3.90
CA ASP A 289 2.32 37.37 -3.69
C ASP A 289 2.19 36.62 -2.36
N VAL A 290 1.75 35.37 -2.41
CA VAL A 290 1.89 34.44 -1.29
C VAL A 290 3.28 33.84 -1.41
N ASN A 291 4.23 34.42 -0.67
CA ASN A 291 5.59 33.88 -0.57
C ASN A 291 5.53 32.40 -0.18
N MET A 292 6.25 31.55 -0.92
CA MET A 292 6.66 30.23 -0.45
C MET A 292 7.33 30.42 0.92
N ARG A 293 6.60 30.19 2.01
CA ARG A 293 7.26 29.96 3.29
C ARG A 293 8.06 28.69 3.10
N ALA A 294 9.35 28.77 3.37
CA ALA A 294 10.27 27.65 3.36
C ALA A 294 9.76 26.53 4.28
N SER A 295 8.91 25.66 3.74
CA SER A 295 8.36 24.48 4.39
C SER A 295 9.26 23.26 4.17
N ARG A 296 10.56 23.49 3.95
CA ARG A 296 11.58 22.43 4.06
C ARG A 296 11.69 21.83 5.47
N GLN A 297 11.02 22.41 6.46
CA GLN A 297 10.93 21.86 7.81
C GLN A 297 9.66 21.02 8.09
N ASN A 298 8.70 20.95 7.16
CA ASN A 298 7.47 20.20 7.39
C ASN A 298 7.46 18.79 6.79
N ILE A 299 8.47 18.43 6.00
CA ILE A 299 8.61 17.06 5.44
C ILE A 299 9.01 16.04 6.53
N GLU A 300 9.45 16.50 7.72
CA GLU A 300 9.86 15.62 8.83
C GLU A 300 8.99 15.67 10.09
N MET A 301 7.88 16.41 10.11
CA MET A 301 6.93 16.34 11.22
C MET A 301 5.49 16.36 10.72
N GLY A 302 4.95 15.17 10.48
CA GLY A 302 3.50 14.98 10.37
C GLY A 302 2.78 15.70 11.50
N ILE A 303 1.57 16.21 11.23
CA ILE A 303 0.85 17.09 12.14
C ILE A 303 0.88 16.47 13.55
N PRO A 304 1.45 17.18 14.55
CA PRO A 304 1.66 16.59 15.87
C PRO A 304 0.31 16.12 16.40
N THR A 305 0.22 14.83 16.76
CA THR A 305 -1.04 14.20 17.13
C THR A 305 -1.69 14.98 18.29
N PRO A 306 -2.91 15.53 18.11
CA PRO A 306 -3.60 16.27 19.15
C PRO A 306 -3.76 15.40 20.41
N LYS A 307 -3.71 16.01 21.59
CA LYS A 307 -3.85 15.25 22.85
C LYS A 307 -5.23 14.61 22.98
N GLU A 308 -6.23 15.23 22.35
CA GLU A 308 -7.63 14.84 22.27
C GLU A 308 -7.82 13.48 21.57
N VAL A 309 -6.91 13.14 20.65
CA VAL A 309 -6.90 11.84 19.94
C VAL A 309 -6.63 10.68 20.90
N PHE A 310 -5.91 10.92 21.99
CA PHE A 310 -5.65 9.94 23.06
C PHE A 310 -6.83 9.84 24.04
N ASN A 311 -8.04 9.62 23.51
CA ASN A 311 -9.24 9.53 24.31
C ASN A 311 -9.51 8.09 24.81
N TYR A 312 -10.34 7.99 25.84
CA TYR A 312 -10.75 6.72 26.44
C TYR A 312 -11.50 5.79 25.46
N ARG A 313 -12.11 6.32 24.39
CA ARG A 313 -12.94 5.53 23.46
C ARG A 313 -12.10 4.52 22.70
N VAL A 314 -10.90 4.92 22.26
CA VAL A 314 -9.97 4.02 21.55
C VAL A 314 -9.47 2.90 22.48
N TYR A 315 -9.21 3.21 23.76
CA TYR A 315 -8.83 2.19 24.75
C TYR A 315 -9.98 1.25 25.11
N VAL A 316 -11.20 1.76 25.26
CA VAL A 316 -12.40 0.93 25.50
C VAL A 316 -12.67 0.02 24.31
N LEU A 317 -12.55 0.54 23.09
CA LEU A 317 -12.66 -0.25 21.85
C LEU A 317 -11.63 -1.38 21.83
N ALA A 318 -10.36 -1.07 22.10
CA ALA A 318 -9.29 -2.07 22.15
C ALA A 318 -9.51 -3.10 23.26
N LEU A 319 -10.02 -2.70 24.42
CA LEU A 319 -10.34 -3.61 25.52
C LEU A 319 -11.48 -4.57 25.16
N ILE A 320 -12.55 -4.06 24.55
CA ILE A 320 -13.71 -4.85 24.14
C ILE A 320 -13.32 -5.84 23.04
N SER A 321 -12.62 -5.39 21.99
CA SER A 321 -12.19 -6.28 20.91
C SER A 321 -11.17 -7.32 21.42
N SER A 322 -10.32 -6.95 22.37
CA SER A 322 -9.36 -7.87 23.00
C SER A 322 -10.00 -8.93 23.89
N MET A 323 -11.32 -8.93 24.12
CA MET A 323 -11.99 -10.10 24.70
C MET A 323 -11.81 -11.35 23.81
N GLY A 324 -11.66 -11.19 22.49
CA GLY A 324 -11.24 -12.25 21.59
C GLY A 324 -9.86 -12.83 21.91
N ALA A 325 -8.95 -11.98 22.36
CA ALA A 325 -7.62 -12.39 22.82
C ALA A 325 -7.70 -13.14 24.16
N VAL A 326 -8.56 -12.69 25.07
CA VAL A 326 -8.82 -13.38 26.36
C VAL A 326 -9.43 -14.76 26.12
N MET A 327 -10.32 -14.94 25.13
CA MET A 327 -10.87 -16.26 24.74
C MET A 327 -9.74 -17.22 24.34
N PHE A 328 -8.81 -16.77 23.50
CA PHE A 328 -7.65 -17.56 23.09
C PHE A 328 -6.71 -17.85 24.27
N GLY A 329 -6.42 -16.82 25.07
CA GLY A 329 -5.59 -16.92 26.27
C GLY A 329 -6.13 -17.90 27.30
N TYR A 330 -7.43 -17.82 27.58
CA TYR A 330 -8.10 -18.70 28.53
C TYR A 330 -7.96 -20.16 28.08
N ASP A 331 -8.26 -20.44 26.81
CA ASP A 331 -8.14 -21.78 26.25
C ASP A 331 -6.73 -22.38 26.38
N LEU A 332 -5.70 -21.56 26.14
CA LEU A 332 -4.30 -21.94 26.35
C LEU A 332 -3.98 -22.35 27.79
N GLY A 333 -4.60 -21.70 28.78
CA GLY A 333 -4.30 -21.92 30.20
C GLY A 333 -5.12 -23.04 30.83
N PHE A 334 -6.42 -23.09 30.56
CA PHE A 334 -7.32 -23.93 31.34
C PHE A 334 -7.29 -25.41 30.91
N ILE A 335 -7.15 -25.72 29.62
CA ILE A 335 -7.37 -27.10 29.15
C ILE A 335 -6.31 -28.07 29.67
N GLY A 336 -5.04 -27.64 29.65
CA GLY A 336 -3.92 -28.43 30.16
C GLY A 336 -4.03 -28.75 31.64
N THR A 337 -4.52 -27.78 32.42
CA THR A 337 -4.72 -27.92 33.87
C THR A 337 -6.01 -28.65 34.21
N ALA A 338 -7.07 -28.51 33.41
CA ALA A 338 -8.35 -29.20 33.59
C ALA A 338 -8.23 -30.71 33.32
N MET A 339 -7.43 -31.12 32.32
CA MET A 339 -7.20 -32.54 32.01
C MET A 339 -6.46 -33.31 33.12
N GLU A 340 -5.86 -32.61 34.08
CA GLU A 340 -5.15 -33.20 35.23
C GLU A 340 -6.02 -33.25 36.49
N LEU A 341 -7.24 -32.69 36.47
CA LEU A 341 -8.20 -32.82 37.57
C LEU A 341 -8.67 -34.27 37.69
N ASP A 342 -8.78 -34.76 38.93
CA ASP A 342 -9.22 -36.14 39.20
C ASP A 342 -10.67 -36.37 38.70
N SER A 343 -11.54 -35.36 38.86
CA SER A 343 -12.92 -35.40 38.36
C SER A 343 -13.01 -35.56 36.83
N PHE A 344 -12.14 -34.90 36.09
CA PHE A 344 -12.09 -35.00 34.64
C PHE A 344 -11.58 -36.38 34.19
N GLN A 345 -10.54 -36.89 34.87
CA GLN A 345 -10.01 -38.23 34.57
C GLN A 345 -11.05 -39.32 34.84
N ASN A 346 -11.89 -39.16 35.86
CA ASN A 346 -12.93 -40.13 36.21
C ASN A 346 -14.06 -40.13 35.18
N ASP A 347 -14.61 -38.96 34.83
CA ASP A 347 -15.75 -38.85 33.91
C ASP A 347 -15.43 -39.31 32.48
N PHE A 348 -14.18 -39.13 32.03
CA PHE A 348 -13.71 -39.59 30.72
C PHE A 348 -13.05 -40.98 30.76
N GLY A 349 -13.06 -41.67 31.90
CA GLY A 349 -12.53 -43.03 32.04
C GLY A 349 -11.01 -43.15 31.80
N LEU A 350 -10.26 -42.11 32.14
CA LEU A 350 -8.82 -42.01 31.93
C LEU A 350 -7.99 -42.60 33.09
N GLU A 351 -8.54 -42.70 34.29
CA GLU A 351 -7.81 -43.15 35.51
C GLU A 351 -7.24 -44.58 35.37
N ASN A 352 -7.96 -45.47 34.67
CA ASN A 352 -7.55 -46.86 34.39
C ASN A 352 -7.13 -47.10 32.94
N ALA A 353 -6.98 -46.04 32.14
CA ALA A 353 -6.62 -46.16 30.73
C ALA A 353 -5.14 -46.50 30.54
N SER A 354 -4.78 -47.14 29.42
CA SER A 354 -3.38 -47.32 29.05
C SER A 354 -2.72 -45.95 28.79
N THR A 355 -1.43 -45.81 29.10
CA THR A 355 -0.66 -44.56 28.86
C THR A 355 -0.76 -44.07 27.42
N SER A 356 -0.89 -44.99 26.46
CA SER A 356 -1.10 -44.69 25.04
C SER A 356 -2.45 -44.03 24.78
N ARG A 357 -3.54 -44.58 25.35
CA ARG A 357 -4.90 -44.02 25.22
C ARG A 357 -5.00 -42.64 25.87
N GLU A 358 -4.49 -42.50 27.10
CA GLU A 358 -4.50 -41.22 27.82
C GLU A 358 -3.76 -40.13 27.02
N SER A 359 -2.58 -40.46 26.50
CA SER A 359 -1.78 -39.54 25.68
C SER A 359 -2.49 -39.17 24.38
N ALA A 360 -3.10 -40.15 23.69
CA ALA A 360 -3.83 -39.92 22.45
C ALA A 360 -5.06 -39.03 22.68
N PHE A 361 -5.82 -39.26 23.74
CA PHE A 361 -6.98 -38.45 24.09
C PHE A 361 -6.57 -36.99 24.37
N LYS A 362 -5.59 -36.78 25.27
CA LYS A 362 -5.07 -35.44 25.60
C LYS A 362 -4.55 -34.72 24.35
N ALA A 363 -3.80 -35.42 23.48
CA ALA A 363 -3.27 -34.86 22.24
C ALA A 363 -4.39 -34.48 21.26
N ASN A 364 -5.44 -35.30 21.11
CA ASN A 364 -6.56 -35.02 20.22
C ASN A 364 -7.41 -33.85 20.69
N VAL A 365 -7.67 -33.75 22.01
CA VAL A 365 -8.39 -32.62 22.60
C VAL A 365 -7.65 -31.32 22.35
N VAL A 366 -6.33 -31.31 22.55
CA VAL A 366 -5.51 -30.13 22.27
C VAL A 366 -5.50 -29.83 20.78
N SER A 367 -5.23 -30.81 19.90
CA SER A 367 -4.98 -30.56 18.47
C SER A 367 -6.21 -30.22 17.62
N LEU A 368 -7.41 -30.66 18.02
CA LEU A 368 -8.63 -30.40 17.25
C LEU A 368 -9.07 -28.94 17.27
N LEU A 369 -8.71 -28.19 18.32
CA LEU A 369 -8.92 -26.75 18.34
C LEU A 369 -8.18 -26.09 17.17
N GLN A 370 -6.96 -26.52 16.88
CA GLN A 370 -6.08 -25.94 15.85
C GLN A 370 -6.61 -26.24 14.45
N VAL A 371 -7.24 -27.40 14.25
CA VAL A 371 -7.97 -27.72 13.02
C VAL A 371 -9.10 -26.69 12.80
N GLY A 372 -9.88 -26.40 13.84
CA GLY A 372 -10.87 -25.33 13.82
C GLY A 372 -10.25 -23.96 13.54
N CYS A 373 -9.09 -23.65 14.17
CA CYS A 373 -8.41 -22.38 13.98
C CYS A 373 -7.99 -22.13 12.53
N ILE A 374 -7.51 -23.16 11.83
CA ILE A 374 -7.14 -23.06 10.40
C ILE A 374 -8.35 -22.61 9.57
N VAL A 375 -9.50 -23.25 9.79
CA VAL A 375 -10.74 -22.91 9.08
C VAL A 375 -11.19 -21.48 9.44
N GLY A 376 -11.16 -21.14 10.72
CA GLY A 376 -11.52 -19.81 11.23
C GLY A 376 -10.65 -18.69 10.64
N SER A 377 -9.33 -18.86 10.67
CA SER A 377 -8.38 -17.84 10.18
C SER A 377 -8.49 -17.62 8.66
N LEU A 378 -8.75 -18.68 7.88
CA LEU A 378 -8.92 -18.57 6.42
C LEU A 378 -10.27 -17.97 6.04
N ALA A 379 -11.33 -18.29 6.78
CA ALA A 379 -12.67 -17.76 6.52
C ALA A 379 -12.82 -16.30 6.98
N ALA A 380 -12.09 -15.88 8.02
CA ALA A 380 -12.22 -14.55 8.62
C ALA A 380 -11.94 -13.41 7.63
N GLY A 381 -10.91 -13.52 6.77
CA GLY A 381 -10.56 -12.47 5.80
C GLY A 381 -11.71 -12.13 4.84
N PRO A 382 -12.17 -13.09 4.00
CA PRO A 382 -13.27 -12.84 3.06
C PRO A 382 -14.57 -12.39 3.72
N VAL A 383 -14.89 -12.93 4.90
CA VAL A 383 -16.09 -12.53 5.67
C VAL A 383 -15.95 -11.09 6.17
N SER A 384 -14.77 -10.74 6.66
CA SER A 384 -14.43 -9.42 7.16
C SER A 384 -14.48 -8.34 6.09
N ASP A 385 -14.02 -8.64 4.88
CA ASP A 385 -14.06 -7.69 3.78
C ASP A 385 -15.48 -7.50 3.25
N LYS A 386 -16.27 -8.58 3.19
CA LYS A 386 -17.65 -8.54 2.67
C LYS A 386 -18.67 -7.94 3.64
N TRP A 387 -18.58 -8.28 4.93
CA TRP A 387 -19.62 -7.94 5.93
C TRP A 387 -19.15 -6.97 7.02
N GLY A 388 -17.86 -6.63 7.06
CA GLY A 388 -17.31 -5.71 8.04
C GLY A 388 -16.64 -6.40 9.22
N ARG A 389 -15.91 -5.61 10.01
CA ARG A 389 -15.10 -6.15 11.11
C ARG A 389 -15.98 -6.53 12.29
N LEU A 390 -17.03 -5.75 12.58
CA LEU A 390 -17.93 -6.02 13.71
C LEU A 390 -18.74 -7.30 13.52
N VAL A 391 -19.28 -7.54 12.33
CA VAL A 391 -20.02 -8.77 12.04
C VAL A 391 -19.10 -9.99 12.20
N THR A 392 -17.86 -9.87 11.76
CA THR A 392 -16.86 -10.94 11.90
C THR A 392 -16.50 -11.21 13.36
N LEU A 393 -16.32 -10.16 14.18
CA LEU A 393 -16.12 -10.28 15.63
C LEU A 393 -17.32 -10.92 16.33
N PHE A 394 -18.53 -10.59 15.92
CA PHE A 394 -19.76 -11.16 16.47
C PHE A 394 -19.89 -12.66 16.14
N LEU A 395 -19.69 -13.04 14.88
CA LEU A 395 -19.69 -14.44 14.44
C LEU A 395 -18.60 -15.24 15.17
N THR A 396 -17.41 -14.65 15.31
CA THR A 396 -16.30 -15.23 16.09
C THR A 396 -16.71 -15.58 17.51
N ALA A 397 -17.38 -14.65 18.21
CA ALA A 397 -17.89 -14.88 19.56
C ALA A 397 -18.94 -15.99 19.63
N ILE A 398 -19.83 -16.07 18.62
CA ILE A 398 -20.85 -17.13 18.52
C ILE A 398 -20.19 -18.50 18.37
N PHE A 399 -19.31 -18.69 17.40
CA PHE A 399 -18.67 -19.99 17.17
C PHE A 399 -17.91 -20.47 18.41
N TYR A 400 -17.20 -19.56 19.07
CA TYR A 400 -16.52 -19.87 20.31
C TYR A 400 -17.48 -20.28 21.43
N ASN A 401 -18.54 -19.50 21.68
CA ASN A 401 -19.51 -19.79 22.74
C ASN A 401 -20.29 -21.09 22.47
N VAL A 402 -20.66 -21.36 21.22
CA VAL A 402 -21.31 -22.62 20.84
C VAL A 402 -20.38 -23.81 21.09
N GLY A 403 -19.14 -23.74 20.62
CA GLY A 403 -18.13 -24.78 20.89
C GLY A 403 -17.88 -24.97 22.38
N SER A 404 -17.89 -23.89 23.14
CA SER A 404 -17.71 -23.87 24.59
C SER A 404 -18.88 -24.50 25.35
N ALA A 405 -20.11 -24.22 24.93
CA ALA A 405 -21.32 -24.82 25.49
C ALA A 405 -21.36 -26.32 25.24
N ILE A 406 -20.97 -26.76 24.03
CA ILE A 406 -20.85 -28.18 23.69
C ILE A 406 -19.83 -28.88 24.60
N GLN A 407 -18.65 -28.28 24.83
CA GLN A 407 -17.66 -28.86 25.74
C GLN A 407 -18.15 -28.93 27.18
N THR A 408 -18.84 -27.89 27.65
CA THR A 408 -19.39 -27.83 29.01
C THR A 408 -20.43 -28.93 29.25
N GLY A 409 -21.25 -29.25 28.24
CA GLY A 409 -22.25 -30.31 28.28
C GLY A 409 -21.75 -31.72 27.94
N ALA A 410 -20.43 -31.93 27.81
CA ALA A 410 -19.90 -33.19 27.30
C ALA A 410 -20.15 -34.40 28.21
N HIS A 411 -20.29 -34.23 29.53
CA HIS A 411 -20.60 -35.31 30.51
C HIS A 411 -19.92 -36.67 30.22
N GLY A 412 -18.61 -36.68 29.94
CA GLY A 412 -17.83 -37.90 29.64
C GLY A 412 -17.86 -38.38 28.19
N SER A 413 -18.63 -37.74 27.30
CA SER A 413 -18.64 -38.00 25.86
C SER A 413 -17.40 -37.43 25.17
N GLU A 414 -16.47 -38.31 24.79
CA GLU A 414 -15.27 -37.95 24.03
C GLU A 414 -15.65 -37.21 22.73
N GLY A 415 -16.64 -37.72 21.98
CA GLY A 415 -17.05 -37.11 20.71
C GLY A 415 -17.59 -35.68 20.85
N MET A 416 -18.36 -35.41 21.92
CA MET A 416 -18.89 -34.08 22.18
C MET A 416 -17.77 -33.10 22.57
N MET A 417 -16.80 -33.54 23.38
CA MET A 417 -15.61 -32.75 23.71
C MET A 417 -14.81 -32.38 22.46
N LEU A 418 -14.53 -33.36 21.60
CA LEU A 418 -13.77 -33.18 20.36
C LEU A 418 -14.50 -32.28 19.35
N ALA A 419 -15.81 -32.45 19.19
CA ALA A 419 -16.63 -31.60 18.33
C ALA A 419 -16.67 -30.14 18.84
N GLY A 420 -16.86 -29.96 20.15
CA GLY A 420 -16.86 -28.63 20.76
C GLY A 420 -15.50 -27.92 20.63
N ARG A 421 -14.38 -28.66 20.69
CA ARG A 421 -13.04 -28.13 20.41
C ARG A 421 -12.89 -27.63 18.98
N CYS A 422 -13.34 -28.42 18.00
CA CYS A 422 -13.29 -28.02 16.59
C CYS A 422 -14.13 -26.75 16.32
N VAL A 423 -15.38 -26.72 16.80
CA VAL A 423 -16.28 -25.57 16.63
C VAL A 423 -15.74 -24.33 17.35
N GLY A 424 -15.28 -24.48 18.60
CA GLY A 424 -14.67 -23.39 19.36
C GLY A 424 -13.41 -22.85 18.70
N GLY A 425 -12.61 -23.74 18.10
CA GLY A 425 -11.42 -23.41 17.33
C GLY A 425 -11.69 -22.48 16.15
N VAL A 426 -12.84 -22.63 15.46
CA VAL A 426 -13.23 -21.70 14.38
C VAL A 426 -13.33 -20.27 14.91
N GLY A 427 -13.93 -20.08 16.09
CA GLY A 427 -13.97 -18.78 16.76
C GLY A 427 -12.58 -18.28 17.13
N VAL A 428 -11.76 -19.10 17.79
CA VAL A 428 -10.40 -18.72 18.19
C VAL A 428 -9.52 -18.31 16.99
N GLY A 429 -9.56 -19.09 15.90
CA GLY A 429 -8.82 -18.80 14.68
C GLY A 429 -9.26 -17.49 14.03
N ALA A 430 -10.58 -17.27 13.93
CA ALA A 430 -11.10 -16.02 13.40
C ALA A 430 -10.70 -14.83 14.27
N ALA A 431 -10.75 -14.96 15.61
CA ALA A 431 -10.33 -13.94 16.57
C ALA A 431 -8.88 -13.50 16.37
N SER A 432 -7.97 -14.46 16.11
CA SER A 432 -6.54 -14.19 15.94
C SER A 432 -6.20 -13.31 14.73
N MET A 433 -7.08 -13.30 13.72
CA MET A 433 -6.95 -12.45 12.54
C MET A 433 -7.69 -11.12 12.70
N ILE A 434 -8.97 -11.18 13.12
CA ILE A 434 -9.84 -10.01 13.07
C ILE A 434 -9.58 -8.99 14.18
N VAL A 435 -9.21 -9.42 15.38
CA VAL A 435 -9.00 -8.51 16.52
C VAL A 435 -7.82 -7.56 16.28
N PRO A 436 -6.59 -8.03 15.98
CA PRO A 436 -5.47 -7.13 15.71
C PRO A 436 -5.71 -6.24 14.49
N LEU A 437 -6.38 -6.76 13.45
CA LEU A 437 -6.75 -5.96 12.27
C LEU A 437 -7.68 -4.82 12.64
N TYR A 438 -8.79 -5.11 13.33
CA TYR A 438 -9.76 -4.09 13.72
C TYR A 438 -9.16 -3.04 14.66
N VAL A 439 -8.34 -3.46 15.63
CA VAL A 439 -7.63 -2.53 16.51
C VAL A 439 -6.68 -1.66 15.70
N ALA A 440 -5.91 -2.22 14.77
CA ALA A 440 -4.99 -1.44 13.94
C ALA A 440 -5.70 -0.40 13.06
N GLU A 441 -6.85 -0.76 12.46
CA GLU A 441 -7.66 0.14 11.62
C GLU A 441 -8.38 1.25 12.42
N ALA A 442 -8.80 0.97 13.66
CA ALA A 442 -9.45 1.96 14.52
C ALA A 442 -8.46 2.89 15.25
N SER A 443 -7.22 2.44 15.42
CA SER A 443 -6.20 3.12 16.23
C SER A 443 -5.48 4.25 15.47
N PRO A 444 -5.16 5.36 16.15
CA PRO A 444 -4.30 6.39 15.57
C PRO A 444 -2.88 5.84 15.34
N PRO A 445 -2.17 6.25 14.27
CA PRO A 445 -0.85 5.71 13.92
C PRO A 445 0.16 5.74 15.06
N THR A 446 0.19 6.81 15.85
CA THR A 446 1.18 7.05 16.91
C THR A 446 1.10 6.10 18.11
N ILE A 447 -0.08 5.56 18.43
CA ILE A 447 -0.26 4.60 19.52
C ILE A 447 -0.76 3.23 19.05
N ARG A 448 -0.85 3.02 17.73
CA ARG A 448 -1.32 1.78 17.11
C ARG A 448 -0.60 0.56 17.65
N GLY A 449 0.73 0.59 17.72
CA GLY A 449 1.53 -0.52 18.26
C GLY A 449 1.16 -0.87 19.71
N ARG A 450 0.96 0.15 20.56
CA ARG A 450 0.57 -0.03 21.97
C ARG A 450 -0.82 -0.64 22.12
N LEU A 451 -1.77 -0.18 21.29
CA LEU A 451 -3.15 -0.68 21.30
C LEU A 451 -3.23 -2.12 20.75
N VAL A 452 -2.48 -2.43 19.70
CA VAL A 452 -2.36 -3.81 19.21
C VAL A 452 -1.72 -4.70 20.28
N GLY A 453 -0.77 -4.21 21.07
CA GLY A 453 -0.21 -4.96 22.20
C GLY A 453 -1.20 -5.31 23.32
N ILE A 454 -2.34 -4.61 23.45
CA ILE A 454 -3.41 -4.99 24.39
C ILE A 454 -3.95 -6.39 24.07
N TYR A 455 -3.93 -6.79 22.79
CA TYR A 455 -4.27 -8.16 22.38
C TYR A 455 -3.42 -9.19 23.12
N GLU A 456 -2.09 -9.04 23.08
CA GLU A 456 -1.17 -10.02 23.68
C GLU A 456 -1.21 -9.99 25.22
N ILE A 457 -1.45 -8.81 25.81
CA ILE A 457 -1.75 -8.69 27.25
C ILE A 457 -3.04 -9.46 27.58
N GLY A 458 -4.07 -9.36 26.73
CA GLY A 458 -5.32 -10.11 26.85
C GLY A 458 -5.13 -11.63 26.78
N VAL A 459 -4.33 -12.12 25.83
CA VAL A 459 -3.95 -13.55 25.75
C VAL A 459 -3.27 -13.98 27.06
N SER A 460 -2.28 -13.23 27.52
CA SER A 460 -1.54 -13.57 28.74
C SER A 460 -2.41 -13.52 30.00
N MET A 461 -3.32 -12.54 30.09
CA MET A 461 -4.30 -12.43 31.16
C MET A 461 -5.26 -13.63 31.17
N GLY A 462 -5.79 -14.01 30.00
CA GLY A 462 -6.64 -15.19 29.87
C GLY A 462 -5.94 -16.46 30.34
N THR A 463 -4.67 -16.65 29.94
CA THR A 463 -3.87 -17.83 30.34
C THR A 463 -3.66 -17.86 31.85
N LEU A 464 -3.34 -16.71 32.46
CA LEU A 464 -3.20 -16.57 33.91
C LEU A 464 -4.49 -16.97 34.63
N ILE A 465 -5.63 -16.43 34.20
CA ILE A 465 -6.95 -16.74 34.79
C ILE A 465 -7.25 -18.23 34.68
N GLY A 466 -7.01 -18.84 33.51
CA GLY A 466 -7.23 -20.28 33.28
C GLY A 466 -6.43 -21.19 34.23
N PHE A 467 -5.16 -20.84 34.50
CA PHE A 467 -4.34 -21.60 35.46
C PHE A 467 -4.83 -21.46 36.90
N TRP A 468 -5.15 -20.24 37.34
CA TRP A 468 -5.58 -19.99 38.71
C TRP A 468 -6.98 -20.52 39.01
N ILE A 469 -7.89 -20.53 38.03
CA ILE A 469 -9.22 -21.10 38.21
C ILE A 469 -9.13 -22.60 38.49
N ASN A 470 -8.36 -23.36 37.71
CA ASN A 470 -8.21 -24.79 37.97
C ASN A 470 -7.56 -25.08 39.33
N TYR A 471 -6.55 -24.30 39.72
CA TYR A 471 -5.97 -24.40 41.07
C TYR A 471 -7.00 -24.09 42.18
N GLY A 472 -7.79 -23.03 42.02
CA GLY A 472 -8.83 -22.63 42.97
C GLY A 472 -9.93 -23.68 43.10
N LEU A 473 -10.36 -24.29 41.99
CA LEU A 473 -11.36 -25.36 41.98
C LEU A 473 -10.81 -26.65 42.60
N GLN A 474 -9.54 -27.01 42.36
CA GLN A 474 -8.90 -28.16 43.02
C GLN A 474 -8.79 -28.00 44.55
N ARG A 475 -8.59 -26.78 45.03
CA ARG A 475 -8.45 -26.52 46.47
C ARG A 475 -9.79 -26.43 47.22
N ASN A 476 -10.82 -25.87 46.57
CA ASN A 476 -12.05 -25.47 47.26
C ASN A 476 -13.25 -26.38 46.98
N LEU A 477 -13.22 -27.20 45.92
CA LEU A 477 -14.33 -28.10 45.57
C LEU A 477 -13.90 -29.57 45.66
N PRO A 478 -14.83 -30.47 46.05
CA PRO A 478 -14.60 -31.90 45.97
C PRO A 478 -14.49 -32.36 44.51
N ALA A 479 -13.79 -33.48 44.27
CA ALA A 479 -13.58 -34.11 42.97
C ALA A 479 -14.88 -34.69 42.37
N THR A 480 -15.80 -33.80 42.03
CA THR A 480 -17.09 -34.07 41.39
C THR A 480 -17.09 -33.49 39.98
N SER A 481 -17.94 -33.99 39.08
CA SER A 481 -18.04 -33.51 37.70
C SER A 481 -18.22 -31.98 37.60
N THR A 482 -18.89 -31.38 38.58
CA THR A 482 -19.06 -29.93 38.71
C THR A 482 -17.73 -29.17 38.67
N GLN A 483 -16.66 -29.75 39.19
CA GLN A 483 -15.34 -29.13 39.26
C GLN A 483 -14.78 -28.80 37.87
N TRP A 484 -14.70 -29.77 36.96
CA TRP A 484 -14.21 -29.51 35.61
C TRP A 484 -15.26 -28.78 34.75
N ILE A 485 -16.56 -29.05 34.94
CA ILE A 485 -17.63 -28.35 34.23
C ILE A 485 -17.55 -26.83 34.46
N ILE A 486 -17.29 -26.37 35.69
CA ILE A 486 -17.11 -24.94 35.98
C ILE A 486 -15.95 -24.35 35.18
N THR A 487 -14.81 -25.06 35.07
CA THR A 487 -13.67 -24.59 34.28
C THR A 487 -14.07 -24.34 32.81
N PHE A 488 -14.84 -25.24 32.20
CA PHE A 488 -15.32 -25.06 30.84
C PHE A 488 -16.45 -24.02 30.75
N ALA A 489 -17.30 -23.88 31.76
CA ALA A 489 -18.38 -22.90 31.77
C ALA A 489 -17.84 -21.45 31.83
N VAL A 490 -16.76 -21.20 32.58
CA VAL A 490 -16.14 -19.86 32.69
C VAL A 490 -15.67 -19.34 31.33
N GLN A 491 -15.30 -20.23 30.40
CA GLN A 491 -14.87 -19.84 29.05
C GLN A 491 -15.97 -19.07 28.29
N LEU A 492 -17.25 -19.28 28.61
CA LEU A 492 -18.39 -18.57 28.00
C LEU A 492 -18.42 -17.08 28.34
N ILE A 493 -17.77 -16.66 29.42
CA ILE A 493 -17.78 -15.27 29.90
C ILE A 493 -17.08 -14.33 28.90
N PRO A 494 -15.78 -14.52 28.54
CA PRO A 494 -15.11 -13.62 27.61
C PRO A 494 -15.75 -13.63 26.21
N GLY A 495 -16.26 -14.78 25.74
CA GLY A 495 -17.01 -14.86 24.49
C GLY A 495 -18.34 -14.11 24.54
N GLY A 496 -19.09 -14.23 25.63
CA GLY A 496 -20.32 -13.47 25.86
C GLY A 496 -20.08 -11.96 25.96
N LEU A 497 -19.01 -11.54 26.66
CA LEU A 497 -18.61 -10.14 26.76
C LEU A 497 -18.22 -9.55 25.40
N LEU A 498 -17.50 -10.31 24.55
CA LEU A 498 -17.23 -9.88 23.17
C LEU A 498 -18.53 -9.73 22.37
N MET A 499 -19.42 -10.73 22.45
CA MET A 499 -20.68 -10.75 21.71
C MET A 499 -21.57 -9.55 22.04
N ILE A 500 -21.64 -9.15 23.32
CA ILE A 500 -22.38 -7.96 23.77
C ILE A 500 -21.61 -6.68 23.45
N GLY A 501 -20.30 -6.70 23.65
CA GLY A 501 -19.43 -5.54 23.48
C GLY A 501 -19.34 -5.04 22.04
N VAL A 502 -19.51 -5.91 21.04
CA VAL A 502 -19.54 -5.53 19.62
C VAL A 502 -20.61 -4.47 19.32
N PHE A 503 -21.74 -4.47 20.05
CA PHE A 503 -22.80 -3.46 19.85
C PHE A 503 -22.44 -2.06 20.41
N LEU A 504 -21.37 -1.96 21.21
CA LEU A 504 -20.95 -0.71 21.85
C LEU A 504 -19.83 0.01 21.08
N ILE A 505 -19.20 -0.68 20.13
CA ILE A 505 -18.05 -0.18 19.37
C ILE A 505 -18.44 0.17 17.92
N PRO A 506 -17.83 1.20 17.30
CA PRO A 506 -18.11 1.58 15.91
C PRO A 506 -17.39 0.65 14.91
N GLU A 507 -17.89 0.60 13.67
CA GLU A 507 -17.24 -0.15 12.59
C GLU A 507 -15.90 0.49 12.18
N SER A 508 -15.02 -0.27 11.52
CA SER A 508 -13.73 0.20 11.03
C SER A 508 -13.88 1.38 10.06
N PRO A 509 -13.13 2.50 10.26
CA PRO A 509 -13.13 3.63 9.34
C PRO A 509 -12.74 3.23 7.91
N ARG A 510 -11.73 2.36 7.77
CA ARG A 510 -11.23 1.87 6.48
C ARG A 510 -12.28 1.04 5.75
N TRP A 511 -12.96 0.13 6.45
CA TRP A 511 -14.03 -0.67 5.84
C TRP A 511 -15.23 0.21 5.43
N LEU A 512 -15.59 1.20 6.25
CA LEU A 512 -16.66 2.15 5.93
C LEU A 512 -16.32 3.01 4.72
N ALA A 513 -15.08 3.45 4.60
CA ALA A 513 -14.61 4.21 3.47
C ALA A 513 -14.77 3.38 2.17
N ALA A 514 -14.42 2.08 2.20
CA ALA A 514 -14.47 1.21 1.02
C ALA A 514 -15.89 0.84 0.59
N ASN A 515 -16.81 0.63 1.55
CA ASN A 515 -18.14 0.06 1.27
C ASN A 515 -19.32 1.03 1.47
N LYS A 516 -19.12 2.15 2.17
CA LYS A 516 -20.18 3.12 2.51
C LYS A 516 -19.84 4.58 2.18
N GLY A 517 -18.68 4.84 1.57
CA GLY A 517 -18.27 6.16 1.09
C GLY A 517 -17.61 7.07 2.14
N ARG A 518 -17.12 8.22 1.67
CA ARG A 518 -16.28 9.16 2.44
C ARG A 518 -16.97 9.72 3.68
N GLU A 519 -18.25 10.09 3.59
CA GLU A 519 -19.01 10.66 4.72
C GLU A 519 -19.17 9.69 5.92
N ALA A 520 -19.35 8.40 5.64
CA ALA A 520 -19.49 7.39 6.69
C ALA A 520 -18.17 7.19 7.44
N CYS A 521 -17.04 7.20 6.72
CA CYS A 521 -15.70 7.17 7.29
C CYS A 521 -15.47 8.39 8.20
N LEU A 522 -15.69 9.60 7.68
CA LEU A 522 -15.44 10.84 8.42
C LEU A 522 -16.23 10.90 9.74
N ARG A 523 -17.52 10.54 9.73
CA ARG A 523 -18.35 10.53 10.95
C ARG A 523 -17.81 9.58 12.02
N VAL A 524 -17.35 8.39 11.64
CA VAL A 524 -16.80 7.43 12.60
C VAL A 524 -15.41 7.83 13.05
N LEU A 525 -14.56 8.32 12.14
CA LEU A 525 -13.23 8.80 12.46
C LEU A 525 -13.31 9.99 13.43
N GLN A 526 -14.22 10.94 13.18
CA GLN A 526 -14.52 12.04 14.09
C GLN A 526 -14.93 11.54 15.48
N LYS A 527 -15.82 10.54 15.55
CA LYS A 527 -16.26 9.94 16.83
C LYS A 527 -15.11 9.24 17.56
N LEU A 528 -14.21 8.57 16.84
CA LEU A 528 -13.05 7.87 17.39
C LEU A 528 -11.96 8.83 17.86
N ARG A 529 -11.71 9.92 17.13
CA ARG A 529 -10.66 10.90 17.45
C ARG A 529 -11.12 11.97 18.43
N GLY A 530 -12.42 12.26 18.50
CA GLY A 530 -12.97 13.23 19.45
C GLY A 530 -12.66 14.69 19.11
N ILE A 531 -12.31 14.97 17.86
CA ILE A 531 -11.94 16.29 17.33
C ILE A 531 -12.98 16.80 16.32
N PRO A 532 -13.05 18.12 16.07
CA PRO A 532 -13.96 18.70 15.06
C PRO A 532 -13.69 18.14 13.65
N PRO A 533 -14.70 18.14 12.76
CA PRO A 533 -14.56 17.63 11.39
C PRO A 533 -13.51 18.41 10.59
N ASP A 534 -13.36 19.71 10.85
CA ASP A 534 -12.46 20.60 10.10
C ASP A 534 -11.03 20.60 10.65
N HIS A 535 -10.71 19.70 11.59
CA HIS A 535 -9.39 19.67 12.21
C HIS A 535 -8.34 19.11 11.24
N PRO A 536 -7.20 19.80 11.00
CA PRO A 536 -6.18 19.39 10.02
C PRO A 536 -5.72 17.93 10.15
N TYR A 537 -5.43 17.47 11.38
CA TYR A 537 -5.08 16.07 11.67
C TYR A 537 -6.16 15.04 11.23
N LEU A 538 -7.45 15.37 11.39
CA LEU A 538 -8.53 14.47 11.00
C LEU A 538 -8.62 14.36 9.47
N MET A 539 -8.42 15.48 8.79
CA MET A 539 -8.46 15.56 7.32
C MET A 539 -7.27 14.84 6.71
N GLU A 540 -6.06 15.04 7.23
CA GLU A 540 -4.85 14.31 6.81
C GLU A 540 -5.03 12.80 6.98
N GLU A 541 -5.52 12.35 8.15
CA GLU A 541 -5.76 10.92 8.39
C GLU A 541 -6.85 10.35 7.48
N ALA A 542 -7.95 11.09 7.26
CA ALA A 542 -9.00 10.67 6.34
C ALA A 542 -8.52 10.62 4.89
N HIS A 543 -7.73 11.62 4.47
CA HIS A 543 -7.16 11.70 3.14
C HIS A 543 -6.21 10.54 2.87
N GLY A 544 -5.33 10.20 3.81
CA GLY A 544 -4.46 9.02 3.69
C GLY A 544 -5.26 7.71 3.57
N ILE A 545 -6.38 7.57 4.29
CA ILE A 545 -7.28 6.43 4.11
C ILE A 545 -7.90 6.43 2.70
N PHE A 546 -8.35 7.58 2.19
CA PHE A 546 -8.97 7.66 0.87
C PHE A 546 -7.98 7.43 -0.28
N GLN A 547 -6.78 8.01 -0.23
CA GLN A 547 -5.72 7.77 -1.19
C GLN A 547 -5.35 6.28 -1.25
N GLN A 548 -5.14 5.64 -0.09
CA GLN A 548 -4.83 4.21 -0.03
C GLN A 548 -5.94 3.36 -0.65
N MET A 549 -7.21 3.71 -0.42
CA MET A 549 -8.32 2.99 -1.02
C MET A 549 -8.46 3.21 -2.52
N GLU A 550 -8.25 4.43 -3.00
CA GLU A 550 -8.33 4.76 -4.43
C GLU A 550 -7.24 4.00 -5.20
N HIS A 551 -6.05 3.89 -4.61
CA HIS A 551 -4.99 3.01 -5.08
C HIS A 551 -5.39 1.51 -5.05
N GLU A 552 -6.03 1.06 -3.98
CA GLU A 552 -6.52 -0.32 -3.88
C GLU A 552 -7.64 -0.63 -4.89
N MET A 553 -8.54 0.33 -5.15
CA MET A 553 -9.66 0.20 -6.09
C MET A 553 -9.20 0.17 -7.54
N THR A 554 -8.27 1.06 -7.92
CA THR A 554 -7.65 1.08 -9.25
C THR A 554 -6.88 -0.20 -9.56
N LEU A 555 -6.29 -0.84 -8.55
CA LEU A 555 -5.66 -2.16 -8.68
C LEU A 555 -6.67 -3.33 -8.61
N SER A 556 -7.87 -3.13 -8.07
CA SER A 556 -8.82 -4.20 -7.71
C SER A 556 -9.93 -4.47 -8.73
N GLU A 557 -10.04 -3.73 -9.84
CA GLU A 557 -10.95 -4.07 -10.93
C GLU A 557 -10.63 -5.48 -11.49
N GLY A 558 -11.37 -6.49 -11.02
CA GLY A 558 -11.27 -7.88 -11.49
C GLY A 558 -10.56 -8.89 -10.57
N LYS A 559 -10.24 -8.56 -9.30
CA LYS A 559 -9.55 -9.53 -8.41
C LYS A 559 -10.46 -10.67 -7.93
N SER A 560 -10.34 -11.83 -8.59
CA SER A 560 -10.76 -13.13 -8.03
C SER A 560 -9.77 -13.60 -6.96
N PHE A 561 -10.18 -14.48 -6.03
CA PHE A 561 -9.28 -15.16 -5.07
C PHE A 561 -8.05 -15.79 -5.75
N LYS A 562 -8.21 -16.25 -7.00
CA LYS A 562 -7.11 -16.75 -7.84
C LYS A 562 -6.09 -15.66 -8.24
N SER A 563 -6.54 -14.43 -8.44
CA SER A 563 -5.69 -13.27 -8.71
C SER A 563 -4.86 -12.91 -7.48
N SER A 564 -5.47 -12.89 -6.29
CA SER A 564 -4.75 -12.64 -5.03
C SER A 564 -3.68 -13.70 -4.77
N LEU A 565 -3.97 -14.99 -5.00
CA LEU A 565 -2.97 -16.07 -4.91
C LEU A 565 -1.82 -15.89 -5.92
N LYS A 566 -2.11 -15.39 -7.13
CA LYS A 566 -1.11 -15.10 -8.16
C LYS A 566 -0.26 -13.88 -7.79
N GLU A 567 -0.85 -12.87 -7.15
CA GLU A 567 -0.13 -11.70 -6.62
C GLU A 567 0.79 -12.06 -5.47
N MET A 568 0.39 -12.99 -4.59
CA MET A 568 1.23 -13.53 -3.52
C MET A 568 2.46 -14.28 -4.06
N ALA A 569 2.39 -14.80 -5.30
CA ALA A 569 3.50 -15.52 -5.94
C ALA A 569 4.50 -14.58 -6.65
N LYS A 570 4.23 -13.27 -6.74
CA LYS A 570 5.18 -12.29 -7.30
C LYS A 570 6.46 -12.22 -6.45
N PRO A 571 7.65 -12.04 -7.04
CA PRO A 571 8.93 -12.17 -6.34
C PRO A 571 9.07 -11.31 -5.07
N GLY A 572 8.65 -10.04 -5.06
CA GLY A 572 8.67 -9.20 -3.85
C GLY A 572 7.66 -9.64 -2.78
N ASN A 573 6.41 -9.92 -3.16
CA ASN A 573 5.38 -10.40 -2.24
C ASN A 573 5.67 -11.78 -1.67
N ARG A 574 6.29 -12.67 -2.46
CA ARG A 574 6.67 -14.02 -2.04
C ARG A 574 7.72 -13.97 -0.92
N GLN A 575 8.69 -13.05 -1.01
CA GLN A 575 9.69 -12.88 0.06
C GLN A 575 9.03 -12.42 1.37
N ARG A 576 8.09 -11.47 1.31
CA ARG A 576 7.32 -11.04 2.49
C ARG A 576 6.49 -12.14 3.10
N LEU A 577 5.75 -12.87 2.25
CA LEU A 577 4.94 -14.00 2.68
C LEU A 577 5.80 -15.08 3.33
N LEU A 578 6.96 -15.38 2.74
CA LEU A 578 7.89 -16.37 3.28
C LEU A 578 8.45 -15.91 4.63
N ILE A 579 8.86 -14.65 4.77
CA ILE A 579 9.38 -14.11 6.03
C ILE A 579 8.27 -14.15 7.10
N GLY A 580 7.06 -13.67 6.80
CA GLY A 580 5.94 -13.74 7.72
C GLY A 580 5.58 -15.17 8.13
N ALA A 581 5.49 -16.10 7.16
CA ALA A 581 5.20 -17.49 7.42
C ALA A 581 6.30 -18.17 8.26
N LEU A 582 7.58 -17.94 7.94
CA LEU A 582 8.71 -18.48 8.69
C LEU A 582 8.77 -17.88 10.10
N MET A 583 8.45 -16.61 10.30
CA MET A 583 8.35 -16.00 11.62
C MET A 583 7.29 -16.73 12.47
N PHE A 584 6.09 -16.97 11.94
CA PHE A 584 5.05 -17.72 12.67
C PHE A 584 5.44 -19.18 12.92
N ILE A 585 6.11 -19.84 11.96
CA ILE A 585 6.63 -21.20 12.15
C ILE A 585 7.66 -21.20 13.28
N PHE A 586 8.66 -20.32 13.27
CA PHE A 586 9.66 -20.23 14.32
C PHE A 586 9.06 -19.84 15.68
N MET A 587 8.04 -18.99 15.70
CA MET A 587 7.31 -18.64 16.93
C MET A 587 6.58 -19.84 17.53
N GLN A 588 5.97 -20.71 16.70
CA GLN A 588 5.32 -21.93 17.15
C GLN A 588 6.33 -23.02 17.53
N MET A 589 7.41 -23.14 16.75
CA MET A 589 8.56 -24.00 17.02
C MET A 589 9.42 -23.53 18.19
N ALA A 590 9.22 -22.31 18.70
CA ALA A 590 9.75 -21.94 19.99
C ALA A 590 9.25 -22.90 21.05
N GLY A 591 8.01 -23.42 20.89
CA GLY A 591 7.37 -24.45 21.72
C GLY A 591 6.35 -23.91 22.74
N SER A 592 5.88 -22.67 22.57
CA SER A 592 5.20 -21.92 23.64
C SER A 592 3.88 -22.55 24.07
N ASN A 593 3.06 -22.92 23.09
CA ASN A 593 1.79 -23.62 23.29
C ASN A 593 1.99 -24.96 23.97
N ALA A 594 3.13 -25.59 23.72
CA ALA A 594 3.51 -26.84 24.31
C ALA A 594 3.61 -26.68 25.85
N ILE A 595 4.31 -25.66 26.37
CA ILE A 595 4.31 -25.43 27.83
C ILE A 595 2.92 -25.14 28.35
N ASN A 596 2.17 -24.26 27.70
CA ASN A 596 0.87 -23.86 28.24
C ASN A 596 -0.05 -25.07 28.44
N TYR A 597 -0.15 -25.94 27.43
CA TYR A 597 -1.02 -27.12 27.48
C TYR A 597 -0.51 -28.26 28.35
N TYR A 598 0.80 -28.40 28.52
CA TYR A 598 1.38 -29.57 29.22
C TYR A 598 2.18 -29.18 30.46
N SER A 599 2.10 -27.94 30.93
CA SER A 599 2.86 -27.42 32.07
C SER A 599 2.74 -28.28 33.33
N PRO A 600 1.56 -28.80 33.74
CA PRO A 600 1.50 -29.62 34.95
C PRO A 600 2.25 -30.94 34.76
N THR A 601 2.13 -31.56 33.58
CA THR A 601 2.88 -32.77 33.22
C THR A 601 4.39 -32.51 33.17
N ILE A 602 4.82 -31.34 32.70
CA ILE A 602 6.22 -30.93 32.66
C ILE A 602 6.78 -30.78 34.07
N PHE A 603 6.11 -30.03 34.95
CA PHE A 603 6.55 -29.85 36.34
C PHE A 603 6.60 -31.19 37.08
N LYS A 604 5.63 -32.08 36.84
CA LYS A 604 5.63 -33.46 37.36
C LYS A 604 6.85 -34.25 36.90
N SER A 605 7.27 -34.10 35.64
CA SER A 605 8.45 -34.77 35.09
C SER A 605 9.78 -34.29 35.69
N ILE A 606 9.81 -33.10 36.30
CA ILE A 606 11.01 -32.49 36.89
C ILE A 606 11.15 -32.83 38.38
N GLY A 607 10.10 -33.40 38.99
CA GLY A 607 10.09 -33.86 40.38
C GLY A 607 9.07 -33.17 41.28
N LEU A 608 8.25 -32.24 40.76
CA LEU A 608 7.13 -31.66 41.52
C LEU A 608 5.97 -32.66 41.56
N THR A 609 5.86 -33.39 42.67
CA THR A 609 4.80 -34.39 42.86
C THR A 609 3.55 -33.77 43.50
N GLY A 610 2.38 -34.21 43.05
CA GLY A 610 1.07 -33.76 43.52
C GLY A 610 0.38 -32.74 42.61
N THR A 611 -0.91 -32.95 42.37
CA THR A 611 -1.76 -32.12 41.50
C THR A 611 -1.83 -30.67 41.98
N ASN A 612 -2.02 -30.46 43.28
CA ASN A 612 -2.03 -29.10 43.87
C ASN A 612 -0.70 -28.35 43.68
N THR A 613 0.43 -29.03 43.89
CA THR A 613 1.76 -28.44 43.73
C THR A 613 2.05 -28.11 42.26
N GLY A 614 1.65 -29.00 41.33
CA GLY A 614 1.78 -28.78 39.89
C GLY A 614 0.92 -27.63 39.39
N LEU A 615 -0.37 -27.59 39.76
CA LEU A 615 -1.28 -26.50 39.39
C LEU A 615 -0.82 -25.15 39.96
N PHE A 616 -0.32 -25.12 41.20
CA PHE A 616 0.25 -23.91 41.79
C PHE A 616 1.50 -23.42 41.04
N ALA A 617 2.43 -24.33 40.72
CA ALA A 617 3.64 -23.99 39.95
C ALA A 617 3.30 -23.45 38.55
N THR A 618 2.28 -24.01 37.91
CA THR A 618 1.71 -23.53 36.65
C THR A 618 1.06 -22.15 36.78
N GLY A 619 0.34 -21.88 37.88
CA GLY A 619 -0.21 -20.55 38.18
C GLY A 619 0.87 -19.47 38.33
N ILE A 620 1.98 -19.79 39.01
CA ILE A 620 3.15 -18.90 39.13
C ILE A 620 3.79 -18.67 37.76
N TYR A 621 3.95 -19.72 36.95
CA TYR A 621 4.45 -19.61 35.58
C TYR A 621 3.63 -18.59 34.76
N GLY A 622 2.29 -18.68 34.81
CA GLY A 622 1.41 -17.72 34.16
C GLY A 622 1.58 -16.30 34.67
N ALA A 623 1.79 -16.12 35.99
CA ALA A 623 1.98 -14.80 36.59
C ALA A 623 3.31 -14.16 36.16
N VAL A 624 4.40 -14.94 36.16
CA VAL A 624 5.71 -14.49 35.66
C VAL A 624 5.60 -14.06 34.21
N ARG A 625 4.94 -14.88 33.37
CA ARG A 625 4.72 -14.56 31.95
C ARG A 625 3.92 -13.26 31.77
N PHE A 626 2.83 -13.09 32.52
CA PHE A 626 1.99 -11.90 32.44
C PHE A 626 2.73 -10.62 32.85
N VAL A 627 3.52 -10.67 33.93
CA VAL A 627 4.34 -9.52 34.35
C VAL A 627 5.44 -9.23 33.34
N ALA A 628 6.10 -10.27 32.82
CA ALA A 628 7.15 -10.13 31.81
C ALA A 628 6.64 -9.46 30.53
N ILE A 629 5.43 -9.80 30.07
CA ILE A 629 4.87 -9.21 28.86
C ILE A 629 4.50 -7.74 29.03
N ILE A 630 3.98 -7.36 30.21
CA ILE A 630 3.70 -5.95 30.53
C ILE A 630 5.01 -5.15 30.54
N ILE A 631 6.06 -5.68 31.18
CA ILE A 631 7.37 -5.01 31.21
C ILE A 631 7.95 -4.90 29.80
N ALA A 632 7.90 -5.97 29.01
CA ALA A 632 8.40 -5.96 27.64
C ALA A 632 7.64 -4.94 26.76
N MET A 633 6.32 -4.90 26.88
CA MET A 633 5.48 -3.98 26.11
C MET A 633 5.75 -2.51 26.45
N VAL A 634 5.93 -2.19 27.75
CA VAL A 634 6.13 -0.81 28.20
C VAL A 634 7.57 -0.31 27.99
N PHE A 635 8.58 -1.18 28.18
CA PHE A 635 9.97 -0.75 28.25
C PHE A 635 10.86 -1.23 27.10
N ILE A 636 10.47 -2.32 26.42
CA ILE A 636 11.34 -2.98 25.42
C ILE A 636 10.87 -2.65 24.00
N VAL A 637 9.58 -2.83 23.70
CA VAL A 637 9.03 -2.75 22.33
C VAL A 637 9.32 -1.42 21.65
N ASP A 638 9.17 -0.29 22.36
CA ASP A 638 9.36 1.03 21.78
C ASP A 638 10.83 1.52 21.83
N ARG A 639 11.67 0.88 22.66
CA ARG A 639 13.05 1.33 22.92
C ARG A 639 14.09 0.55 22.12
N PHE A 640 13.91 -0.76 21.95
CA PHE A 640 14.87 -1.64 21.28
C PHE A 640 14.40 -2.00 19.86
N GLY A 641 15.34 -2.21 18.93
CA GLY A 641 15.02 -2.66 17.56
C GLY A 641 14.29 -4.01 17.54
N ARG A 642 13.43 -4.23 16.54
CA ARG A 642 12.56 -5.42 16.49
C ARG A 642 13.37 -6.69 16.26
N THR A 643 14.34 -6.63 15.35
CA THR A 643 15.22 -7.75 14.99
C THR A 643 16.15 -8.12 16.15
N ARG A 644 16.72 -7.12 16.84
CA ARG A 644 17.60 -7.36 18.00
C ARG A 644 16.84 -7.96 19.19
N THR A 645 15.64 -7.49 19.45
CA THR A 645 14.77 -8.04 20.52
C THR A 645 14.43 -9.50 20.24
N LEU A 646 14.11 -9.84 18.99
CA LEU A 646 13.81 -11.21 18.58
C LEU A 646 15.03 -12.15 18.74
N MET A 647 16.23 -11.71 18.37
CA MET A 647 17.46 -12.52 18.53
C MET A 647 17.81 -12.75 19.99
N VAL A 648 17.80 -11.71 20.82
CA VAL A 648 18.12 -11.81 22.26
C VAL A 648 17.09 -12.69 22.97
N GLY A 649 15.80 -12.49 22.67
CA GLY A 649 14.72 -13.35 23.18
C GLY A 649 14.93 -14.82 22.81
N SER A 650 15.19 -15.10 21.52
CA SER A 650 15.45 -16.48 21.03
C SER A 650 16.68 -17.11 21.68
N GLY A 651 17.74 -16.33 21.94
CA GLY A 651 18.93 -16.81 22.65
C GLY A 651 18.64 -17.21 24.10
N ILE A 652 17.91 -16.37 24.85
CA ILE A 652 17.51 -16.66 26.24
C ILE A 652 16.66 -17.94 26.28
N MET A 653 15.69 -18.05 25.38
CA MET A 653 14.84 -19.24 25.23
C MET A 653 15.67 -20.50 24.96
N ALA A 654 16.58 -20.44 23.98
CA ALA A 654 17.41 -21.58 23.58
C ALA A 654 18.28 -22.07 24.74
N ILE A 655 18.94 -21.17 25.48
CA ILE A 655 19.79 -21.52 26.62
C ILE A 655 18.99 -22.24 27.70
N ALA A 656 17.84 -21.68 28.07
CA ALA A 656 16.99 -22.28 29.08
C ALA A 656 16.51 -23.68 28.69
N MET A 657 16.32 -23.92 27.39
CA MET A 657 15.85 -25.21 26.90
C MET A 657 16.91 -26.26 26.66
N TRP A 658 18.10 -25.86 26.25
CA TRP A 658 19.26 -26.74 26.30
C TRP A 658 19.51 -27.23 27.74
N TYR A 659 19.37 -26.34 28.73
CA TYR A 659 19.51 -26.71 30.14
C TYR A 659 18.46 -27.72 30.59
N ILE A 660 17.17 -27.46 30.35
CA ILE A 660 16.08 -28.35 30.77
C ILE A 660 16.21 -29.73 30.07
N GLY A 661 16.53 -29.75 28.78
CA GLY A 661 16.80 -30.98 28.04
C GLY A 661 17.96 -31.79 28.59
N ALA A 662 19.09 -31.14 28.91
CA ALA A 662 20.25 -31.78 29.51
C ALA A 662 19.93 -32.30 30.92
N TYR A 663 19.24 -31.51 31.75
CA TYR A 663 18.88 -31.87 33.11
C TYR A 663 17.98 -33.12 33.13
N VAL A 664 16.90 -33.16 32.36
CA VAL A 664 15.98 -34.31 32.31
C VAL A 664 16.68 -35.58 31.82
N LYS A 665 17.63 -35.45 30.88
CA LYS A 665 18.40 -36.59 30.34
C LYS A 665 19.43 -37.14 31.34
N VAL A 666 20.11 -36.27 32.08
CA VAL A 666 21.23 -36.66 32.94
C VAL A 666 20.76 -37.00 34.36
N ALA A 667 19.86 -36.21 34.92
CA ALA A 667 19.51 -36.25 36.34
C ALA A 667 18.55 -37.39 36.73
N HIS A 668 17.93 -38.09 35.76
CA HIS A 668 16.95 -39.17 35.99
C HIS A 668 16.04 -38.88 37.18
N PRO A 669 15.18 -37.85 37.09
CA PRO A 669 14.44 -37.34 38.25
C PRO A 669 13.69 -38.49 38.95
N PRO A 670 13.70 -38.53 40.29
CA PRO A 670 13.42 -39.75 41.03
C PRO A 670 12.01 -40.26 40.74
N SER A 671 11.90 -41.56 40.51
CA SER A 671 10.63 -42.28 40.49
C SER A 671 9.86 -42.05 41.79
N LYS A 672 8.53 -42.01 41.67
CA LYS A 672 7.50 -41.86 42.73
C LYS A 672 8.05 -42.12 44.15
N GLY A 673 8.24 -41.07 44.95
CA GLY A 673 8.55 -41.19 46.40
C GLY A 673 9.73 -40.36 46.93
N ALA A 674 10.45 -39.59 46.12
CA ALA A 674 11.51 -38.72 46.64
C ALA A 674 10.94 -37.52 47.42
N THR A 675 11.36 -37.38 48.67
CA THR A 675 10.92 -36.33 49.61
C THR A 675 11.61 -34.98 49.41
N HIS A 676 12.67 -34.91 48.59
CA HIS A 676 13.40 -33.67 48.31
C HIS A 676 13.69 -33.49 46.82
N ILE A 677 13.33 -32.31 46.30
CA ILE A 677 13.71 -31.84 44.96
C ILE A 677 15.22 -31.55 44.98
N THR A 678 15.96 -32.08 44.01
CA THR A 678 17.40 -31.81 43.86
C THR A 678 17.66 -30.35 43.51
N ALA A 679 18.85 -29.82 43.83
CA ALA A 679 19.22 -28.44 43.46
C ALA A 679 19.10 -28.18 41.95
N GLY A 680 19.37 -29.19 41.11
CA GLY A 680 19.15 -29.14 39.67
C GLY A 680 17.67 -29.10 39.27
N GLY A 681 16.77 -29.68 40.07
CA GLY A 681 15.32 -29.60 39.86
C GLY A 681 14.77 -28.20 40.13
N TYR A 682 15.25 -27.54 41.18
CA TYR A 682 14.94 -26.12 41.42
C TYR A 682 15.49 -25.22 40.31
N ALA A 683 16.73 -25.45 39.87
CA ALA A 683 17.29 -24.74 38.73
C ALA A 683 16.51 -25.00 37.43
N ALA A 684 15.99 -26.21 37.21
CA ALA A 684 15.12 -26.50 36.06
C ALA A 684 13.77 -25.78 36.15
N VAL A 685 13.18 -25.64 37.34
CA VAL A 685 11.96 -24.84 37.56
C VAL A 685 12.23 -23.36 37.31
N VAL A 686 13.33 -22.81 37.82
CA VAL A 686 13.75 -21.43 37.54
C VAL A 686 14.01 -21.24 36.04
N MET A 687 14.64 -22.21 35.38
CA MET A 687 14.86 -22.17 33.94
C MET A 687 13.56 -22.28 33.17
N ILE A 688 12.52 -22.98 33.65
CA ILE A 688 11.17 -22.93 33.06
C ILE A 688 10.55 -21.53 33.20
N TYR A 689 10.81 -20.82 34.29
CA TYR A 689 10.33 -19.44 34.47
C TYR A 689 11.13 -18.42 33.65
N VAL A 690 12.47 -18.56 33.55
CA VAL A 690 13.31 -17.81 32.61
C VAL A 690 12.87 -18.07 31.18
N TYR A 691 12.45 -19.30 30.93
CA TYR A 691 11.86 -19.72 29.70
C TYR A 691 10.37 -19.39 29.58
N ALA A 692 9.67 -18.91 30.61
CA ALA A 692 8.37 -18.26 30.45
C ALA A 692 8.51 -16.95 29.63
N VAL A 693 9.74 -16.45 29.54
CA VAL A 693 10.18 -15.40 28.62
C VAL A 693 10.37 -15.93 27.17
N GLY A 694 10.19 -17.23 26.93
CA GLY A 694 9.63 -17.84 25.71
C GLY A 694 9.79 -19.37 25.64
N CYS A 695 8.77 -20.16 25.22
CA CYS A 695 8.35 -21.46 25.86
C CYS A 695 8.38 -22.80 24.99
N ASN A 696 8.38 -24.10 25.49
CA ASN A 696 8.84 -25.53 25.04
C ASN A 696 8.38 -26.82 25.82
N ILE A 697 8.43 -28.05 25.22
CA ILE A 697 8.15 -29.42 25.82
C ILE A 697 9.27 -30.52 25.66
N LYS A 698 9.23 -31.62 26.47
CA LYS A 698 9.85 -33.02 26.54
C LYS A 698 11.31 -33.23 26.08
N TYR A 699 12.11 -34.11 26.72
CA TYR A 699 13.58 -34.20 26.52
C TYR A 699 14.12 -34.18 25.06
N GLY A 700 13.62 -35.02 24.15
CA GLY A 700 14.02 -34.97 22.73
C GLY A 700 13.45 -33.76 21.99
N THR A 701 12.28 -33.31 22.43
CA THR A 701 11.56 -32.15 21.93
C THR A 701 12.19 -30.83 22.45
N TYR A 702 12.81 -30.80 23.63
CA TYR A 702 13.60 -29.69 24.16
C TYR A 702 14.80 -29.44 23.27
N PHE A 703 15.48 -30.51 22.84
CA PHE A 703 16.56 -30.42 21.86
C PHE A 703 16.05 -29.99 20.48
N LEU A 704 14.91 -30.51 20.00
CA LEU A 704 14.29 -30.08 18.73
C LEU A 704 14.02 -28.58 18.71
N PHE A 705 13.34 -28.10 19.73
CA PHE A 705 12.92 -26.72 19.80
C PHE A 705 14.09 -25.77 20.12
N ALA A 706 15.02 -26.16 21.01
CA ALA A 706 16.25 -25.40 21.23
C ALA A 706 17.11 -25.32 19.96
N SER A 707 17.14 -26.38 19.15
CA SER A 707 17.77 -26.37 17.82
C SER A 707 17.03 -25.43 16.87
N SER A 708 15.70 -25.43 16.85
CA SER A 708 14.92 -24.51 16.01
C SER A 708 15.11 -23.04 16.39
N MET A 709 15.23 -22.72 17.69
CA MET A 709 15.54 -21.39 18.20
C MET A 709 16.98 -20.97 17.88
N THR A 710 17.92 -21.92 17.95
CA THR A 710 19.31 -21.68 17.55
C THR A 710 19.41 -21.42 16.04
N LEU A 711 18.60 -22.08 15.21
CA LEU A 711 18.51 -21.87 13.76
C LEU A 711 17.76 -20.58 13.40
N ALA A 712 16.82 -20.12 14.25
CA ALA A 712 16.13 -18.86 14.05
C ALA A 712 17.08 -17.66 14.15
N ILE A 713 18.11 -17.70 15.01
CA ILE A 713 19.06 -16.58 15.19
C ILE A 713 19.81 -16.22 13.89
N PRO A 714 20.53 -17.13 13.20
CA PRO A 714 21.17 -16.80 11.93
C PRO A 714 20.13 -16.46 10.86
N TRP A 715 18.96 -17.10 10.86
CA TRP A 715 17.91 -16.75 9.90
C TRP A 715 17.43 -15.30 10.06
N VAL A 716 17.15 -14.87 11.29
CA VAL A 716 16.76 -13.49 11.61
C VAL A 716 17.88 -12.52 11.24
N PHE A 717 19.14 -12.85 11.54
CA PHE A 717 20.28 -12.00 11.21
C PHE A 717 20.48 -11.79 9.70
N PHE A 718 20.30 -12.84 8.88
CA PHE A 718 20.56 -12.77 7.44
C PHE A 718 19.35 -12.43 6.58
N PHE A 719 18.13 -12.76 7.02
CA PHE A 719 16.93 -12.72 6.16
C PHE A 719 15.79 -11.82 6.68
N VAL A 720 15.86 -11.30 7.91
CA VAL A 720 14.82 -10.42 8.46
C VAL A 720 15.36 -8.98 8.51
N PRO A 721 14.92 -8.10 7.60
CA PRO A 721 15.35 -6.71 7.61
C PRO A 721 14.79 -5.97 8.83
N GLU A 722 15.51 -4.96 9.33
CA GLU A 722 15.04 -4.12 10.43
C GLU A 722 13.91 -3.20 9.94
N THR A 723 12.81 -3.15 10.70
CA THR A 723 11.60 -2.40 10.33
C THR A 723 11.34 -1.22 11.25
N LYS A 724 12.29 -0.91 12.13
CA LYS A 724 12.18 0.21 13.06
C LYS A 724 12.22 1.54 12.30
N ASN A 725 11.26 2.42 12.60
CA ASN A 725 11.10 3.76 12.04
C ASN A 725 10.78 3.81 10.53
N LEU A 726 10.39 2.68 9.92
CA LEU A 726 9.86 2.66 8.56
C LEU A 726 8.34 2.87 8.60
N SER A 727 7.85 3.76 7.73
CA SER A 727 6.42 3.92 7.46
C SER A 727 5.87 2.65 6.79
N LEU A 728 4.54 2.53 6.64
CA LEU A 728 3.96 1.40 5.90
C LEU A 728 4.33 1.43 4.42
N GLU A 729 4.62 2.62 3.89
CA GLU A 729 5.01 2.86 2.50
C GLU A 729 6.49 2.50 2.27
N ASP A 730 7.37 2.82 3.23
CA ASP A 730 8.79 2.46 3.18
C ASP A 730 9.01 0.93 3.24
N MET A 731 8.00 0.18 3.69
CA MET A 731 8.03 -1.29 3.64
C MET A 731 7.99 -1.81 2.20
N ASP A 732 7.34 -1.09 1.27
CA ASP A 732 7.30 -1.35 -0.18
C ASP A 732 8.67 -1.28 -0.82
N GLU A 733 9.48 -0.31 -0.42
CA GLU A 733 10.86 -0.18 -0.84
C GLU A 733 11.77 -1.27 -0.26
N LEU A 734 11.62 -1.59 1.03
CA LEU A 734 12.47 -2.55 1.75
C LEU A 734 12.50 -3.96 1.12
N PHE A 735 11.39 -4.37 0.50
CA PHE A 735 11.23 -5.70 -0.09
C PHE A 735 11.35 -5.72 -1.61
N GLY A 736 11.88 -4.64 -2.21
CA GLY A 736 12.16 -4.59 -3.64
C GLY A 736 10.90 -4.74 -4.49
N LEU A 737 9.75 -4.20 -4.02
CA LEU A 737 8.64 -3.90 -4.90
C LEU A 737 8.99 -2.64 -5.72
N GLU A 738 10.06 -2.72 -6.51
CA GLU A 738 10.29 -1.72 -7.54
C GLU A 738 9.11 -1.79 -8.52
N GLY A 739 8.36 -0.69 -8.59
CA GLY A 739 7.41 -0.44 -9.65
C GLY A 739 5.95 -0.22 -9.27
N ILE A 740 5.64 0.37 -8.10
CA ILE A 740 4.30 0.93 -7.89
C ILE A 740 4.30 2.41 -7.45
N ASP A 741 5.29 2.91 -6.69
CA ASP A 741 5.29 4.33 -6.26
C ASP A 741 6.34 5.24 -6.91
N HIS A 742 7.25 4.70 -7.74
CA HIS A 742 8.35 5.49 -8.35
C HIS A 742 8.17 5.86 -9.83
N LEU A 743 6.98 5.70 -10.41
CA LEU A 743 6.71 6.23 -11.77
C LEU A 743 6.64 7.77 -11.83
N TYR A 744 6.74 8.44 -10.68
CA TYR A 744 6.83 9.91 -10.58
C TYR A 744 8.21 10.44 -10.16
N TYR A 745 9.17 9.58 -9.80
CA TYR A 745 10.38 10.01 -9.10
C TYR A 745 11.73 9.76 -9.78
N ASP A 746 11.77 9.42 -11.09
CA ASP A 746 13.06 9.45 -11.80
C ASP A 746 13.01 10.20 -13.13
N GLY A 747 13.33 11.50 -13.01
CA GLY A 747 13.69 12.38 -14.11
C GLY A 747 15.19 12.65 -14.11
N LYS A 748 15.94 11.74 -14.73
CA LYS A 748 17.24 11.91 -15.43
C LYS A 748 18.52 12.01 -14.58
N ALA A 749 19.44 11.10 -14.87
CA ALA A 749 20.79 11.45 -15.32
C ALA A 749 21.38 10.28 -16.13
N GLY A 750 21.82 10.57 -17.36
CA GLY A 750 22.79 9.70 -18.01
C GLY A 750 24.11 9.85 -17.27
N ASP A 751 24.74 8.74 -16.91
CA ASP A 751 26.06 8.76 -16.28
C ASP A 751 27.04 8.01 -17.18
N ASP A 752 27.54 8.75 -18.17
CA ASP A 752 28.95 8.68 -18.52
C ASP A 752 29.70 9.53 -17.48
N GLN A 753 30.07 8.96 -16.34
CA GLN A 753 31.16 9.49 -15.53
C GLN A 753 31.90 8.40 -14.77
N GLU A 754 33.21 8.62 -14.72
CA GLU A 754 34.27 7.67 -14.45
C GLU A 754 34.22 7.01 -13.07
N LYS A 755 34.83 5.82 -13.01
CA LYS A 755 35.25 5.12 -11.79
C LYS A 755 35.95 6.07 -10.81
N GLY A 756 35.20 6.63 -9.86
CA GLY A 756 35.69 7.25 -8.65
C GLY A 756 35.30 6.41 -7.44
N GLU A 757 36.28 5.97 -6.66
CA GLU A 757 36.10 5.19 -5.44
C GLU A 757 35.10 5.83 -4.48
N ILE A 758 34.04 5.09 -4.12
CA ILE A 758 33.13 5.45 -3.03
C ILE A 758 33.89 5.25 -1.71
N ARG A 759 34.46 6.33 -1.17
CA ARG A 759 34.86 6.40 0.24
C ARG A 759 33.60 6.43 1.10
N GLN A 760 33.36 5.35 1.83
CA GLN A 760 32.44 5.32 2.96
C GLN A 760 32.84 6.40 3.98
N VAL A 761 31.97 7.39 4.18
CA VAL A 761 32.04 8.27 5.35
C VAL A 761 31.35 7.54 6.50
N GLU A 762 32.15 6.93 7.37
CA GLU A 762 31.68 6.39 8.64
C GLU A 762 31.14 7.53 9.52
N HIS A 763 29.86 7.47 9.90
CA HIS A 763 29.31 8.32 10.94
C HIS A 763 29.54 7.65 12.31
N PRO A 764 30.23 8.31 13.26
CA PRO A 764 30.77 7.64 14.43
C PRO A 764 29.79 7.70 15.62
N LEU A 765 28.77 6.83 15.65
CA LEU A 765 28.03 6.52 16.89
C LEU A 765 27.55 5.06 16.91
N THR A 766 28.50 4.13 16.83
CA THR A 766 28.32 2.76 17.33
C THR A 766 29.67 2.23 17.82
N LYS A 767 29.85 2.20 19.14
CA LYS A 767 30.59 1.15 19.85
C LYS A 767 29.62 0.51 20.83
#